data_AF-A0A1L6JFA4-F1
#
_entry.id   AF-A0A1L6JFA4-F1
#
_cell.length_a   1.000
_cell.length_b   1.000
_cell.length_c   1.000
_cell.angle_alpha   90.00
_cell.angle_beta   90.00
_cell.angle_gamma   90.00
#
_symmetry.space_group_name_H-M   'P 1'
#
loop_
_entity.id
_entity.type
_entity.pdbx_description
1 polymer ?
#
loop_
_entity_poly.entity_id
_entity_poly.type
_entity_poly.pdbx_seq_one_letter_code
_entity_poly.pdbx_strand_id
1 'polypeptide(L)'
;MYSDRPGMVVREVKGSDIDRDAHRALSLDEARKAAAAFPGHIEAILAVFREAYPPHVIATIACWGMSQPAGPDMISTKGLIEGIEQHHIELLQALLLTLERWEWGREPASNRQIQAAIDAVSALATAFHRRRMIQLEDLGDDLDRLVSIGLQERMRDHTQMVRNWGYYDDMVRIVRALHAPLDAAFAAHHGYSASDLVDIAEALVALHQERLGGRFVLLKDIFRGRTRKAIVHDFFARYEGVRGDPDAFLASLPKRMPLRHLRTMLLSHADRWLVMEMRVEPGVIAERLDKPVTLVTRVFAALGLCPGALREHDKEHLFLSNPVWLKPAVRVDDDFLFFAPQSLVSFLPAILRTLIAEAGITKALEKRRTLYLEEEMKRVIEEVLPSATLLPNAEWYWEGVRYETDLIAVIDRVVLIAEAKSGALTPSGLRGAPDSVRKHVQKLIVDPAVQSARLRDILLAARDGQPEALAVADGLGLGLPPARIDTIIRVSATLDDFSALASAQSELKRTGLVPDDVELPPTMGIADLCTCAHILDDPLYFLHYLAKRERFQGKVPIFGDELDYLGTYLVCGLELPEIEAGTHKGIFSGMSQAIDRYYVGRGIGRDGPKPRPAVEPYIAAILDRLRSRGTPSWTTMGLALLDAIPPGSDECVEEALEELAEQVSDIGPDPDRPGALVARGACGNAVAVFHVFPRAHEEDVLDRMVLLADDAMEQAKTRRCVAFARMLERWDLPYAYAAPIRVPVEPSGAAG
;
A
#
# COMPACT_ATOMS: atom_id res chain seq x y z
N MET A 1 10.75 24.98 1.50
CA MET A 1 10.39 24.56 2.88
C MET A 1 10.13 23.05 2.96
N TYR A 2 9.58 22.41 1.91
CA TYR A 2 9.24 20.98 1.91
C TYR A 2 10.30 20.02 1.34
N SER A 3 11.40 20.54 0.79
CA SER A 3 12.52 19.76 0.21
C SER A 3 13.28 18.92 1.25
N ASP A 4 13.11 19.22 2.53
CA ASP A 4 13.88 18.62 3.62
C ASP A 4 13.09 17.52 4.36
N ARG A 5 11.84 17.23 3.94
CA ARG A 5 11.04 16.14 4.52
C ARG A 5 11.45 14.80 3.88
N PRO A 6 11.86 13.79 4.68
CA PRO A 6 12.31 12.50 4.15
C PRO A 6 11.23 11.85 3.27
N GLY A 7 11.58 11.47 2.03
CA GLY A 7 10.72 10.71 1.11
C GLY A 7 9.85 11.55 0.17
N MET A 8 9.68 12.86 0.39
CA MET A 8 8.86 13.68 -0.49
C MET A 8 9.70 14.35 -1.59
N VAL A 9 9.47 13.97 -2.86
CA VAL A 9 10.12 14.62 -4.01
C VAL A 9 9.16 15.64 -4.63
N VAL A 10 9.28 16.89 -4.18
CA VAL A 10 8.56 18.03 -4.78
C VAL A 10 9.44 18.65 -5.86
N ARG A 11 8.94 18.67 -7.11
CA ARG A 11 9.63 19.36 -8.21
C ARG A 11 8.94 20.69 -8.49
N GLU A 12 9.71 21.76 -8.37
CA GLU A 12 9.30 23.11 -8.77
C GLU A 12 9.12 23.14 -10.29
N VAL A 13 7.95 23.58 -10.76
CA VAL A 13 7.72 23.79 -12.19
C VAL A 13 8.29 25.15 -12.56
N LYS A 14 9.60 25.23 -12.80
CA LYS A 14 10.19 26.42 -13.43
C LYS A 14 9.77 26.44 -14.90
N GLY A 15 8.94 27.40 -15.26
CA GLY A 15 8.65 27.73 -16.65
C GLY A 15 9.83 28.48 -17.29
N SER A 16 10.95 27.81 -17.56
CA SER A 16 11.96 28.26 -18.55
C SER A 16 13.09 27.24 -18.73
N ASP A 17 13.48 27.05 -20.00
CA ASP A 17 14.74 26.46 -20.51
C ASP A 17 15.05 24.97 -20.29
N ILE A 18 14.06 24.10 -20.43
CA ILE A 18 14.33 22.76 -20.98
C ILE A 18 13.81 22.78 -22.41
N ASP A 19 14.71 22.66 -23.39
CA ASP A 19 14.34 22.34 -24.77
C ASP A 19 13.68 20.95 -24.75
N ARG A 20 12.36 20.97 -24.58
CA ARG A 20 11.52 19.78 -24.46
C ARG A 20 11.66 18.91 -25.70
N ASP A 21 11.88 19.51 -26.86
CA ASP A 21 12.01 18.79 -28.11
C ASP A 21 13.38 18.11 -28.23
N ALA A 22 14.46 18.75 -27.77
CA ALA A 22 15.78 18.11 -27.70
C ALA A 22 15.85 16.99 -26.65
N HIS A 23 15.27 17.20 -25.47
CA HIS A 23 15.23 16.17 -24.41
C HIS A 23 14.32 14.99 -24.82
N ARG A 24 13.26 15.27 -25.56
CA ARG A 24 12.37 14.27 -26.16
C ARG A 24 13.08 13.48 -27.26
N ALA A 25 13.75 14.15 -28.19
CA ALA A 25 14.54 13.52 -29.24
C ALA A 25 15.65 12.60 -28.69
N LEU A 26 16.34 13.04 -27.63
CA LEU A 26 17.38 12.24 -26.96
C LEU A 26 16.78 10.99 -26.29
N SER A 27 15.66 11.16 -25.59
CA SER A 27 14.95 10.06 -24.92
C SER A 27 14.45 8.99 -25.91
N LEU A 28 14.05 9.40 -27.12
CA LEU A 28 13.61 8.49 -28.17
C LEU A 28 14.74 7.74 -28.86
N ASP A 29 15.87 8.40 -29.09
CA ASP A 29 17.05 7.73 -29.63
C ASP A 29 17.56 6.66 -28.66
N GLU A 30 17.59 6.98 -27.36
CA GLU A 30 17.88 6.01 -26.30
C GLU A 30 16.86 4.87 -26.25
N ALA A 31 15.58 5.16 -26.42
CA ALA A 31 14.54 4.15 -26.44
C ALA A 31 14.68 3.22 -27.64
N ARG A 32 14.92 3.76 -28.85
CA ARG A 32 15.15 2.97 -30.08
C ARG A 32 16.36 2.06 -29.96
N LYS A 33 17.46 2.56 -29.37
CA LYS A 33 18.65 1.75 -29.07
C LYS A 33 18.32 0.61 -28.10
N ALA A 34 17.57 0.88 -27.04
CA ALA A 34 17.15 -0.12 -26.07
C ALA A 34 16.23 -1.18 -26.70
N ALA A 35 15.29 -0.76 -27.56
CA ALA A 35 14.41 -1.66 -28.31
C ALA A 35 15.19 -2.61 -29.23
N ALA A 36 16.20 -2.10 -29.93
CA ALA A 36 17.06 -2.91 -30.80
C ALA A 36 17.94 -3.90 -30.02
N ALA A 37 18.36 -3.53 -28.80
CA ALA A 37 19.18 -4.39 -27.94
C ALA A 37 18.39 -5.49 -27.21
N PHE A 38 17.06 -5.36 -27.11
CA PHE A 38 16.18 -6.25 -26.34
C PHE A 38 16.35 -7.75 -26.66
N PRO A 39 16.32 -8.20 -27.94
CA PRO A 39 16.55 -9.62 -28.25
C PRO A 39 17.96 -10.10 -27.86
N GLY A 40 18.96 -9.21 -27.94
CA GLY A 40 20.34 -9.50 -27.56
C GLY A 40 20.50 -9.76 -26.07
N HIS A 41 19.76 -9.04 -25.21
CA HIS A 41 19.78 -9.30 -23.77
C HIS A 41 19.15 -10.65 -23.40
N ILE A 42 18.07 -11.06 -24.09
CA ILE A 42 17.49 -12.39 -23.93
C ILE A 42 18.51 -13.47 -24.30
N GLU A 43 19.14 -13.38 -25.48
CA GLU A 43 20.12 -14.37 -25.91
C GLU A 43 21.36 -14.40 -25.00
N ALA A 44 21.76 -13.27 -24.43
CA ALA A 44 22.85 -13.24 -23.45
C ALA A 44 22.54 -14.07 -22.20
N ILE A 45 21.30 -13.98 -21.68
CA ILE A 45 20.85 -14.82 -20.55
C ILE A 45 20.82 -16.29 -20.96
N LEU A 46 20.24 -16.62 -22.11
CA LEU A 46 20.14 -17.99 -22.59
C LEU A 46 21.52 -18.60 -22.87
N ALA A 47 22.49 -17.83 -23.36
CA ALA A 47 23.86 -18.27 -23.54
C ALA A 47 24.51 -18.65 -22.20
N VAL A 48 24.34 -17.82 -21.16
CA VAL A 48 24.82 -18.16 -19.81
C VAL A 48 24.19 -19.46 -19.31
N PHE A 49 22.90 -19.68 -19.55
CA PHE A 49 22.20 -20.91 -19.16
C PHE A 49 22.65 -22.15 -19.93
N ARG A 50 23.13 -22.01 -21.18
CA ARG A 50 23.69 -23.12 -21.95
C ARG A 50 25.13 -23.45 -21.54
N GLU A 51 25.89 -22.47 -21.06
CA GLU A 51 27.28 -22.65 -20.64
C GLU A 51 27.41 -23.10 -19.17
N ALA A 52 26.52 -22.64 -18.29
CA ALA A 52 26.55 -22.91 -16.86
C ALA A 52 25.20 -23.42 -16.35
N TYR A 53 25.23 -24.18 -15.26
CA TYR A 53 24.04 -24.77 -14.66
C TYR A 53 23.03 -23.70 -14.22
N PRO A 54 21.87 -23.57 -14.89
CA PRO A 54 20.98 -22.44 -14.68
C PRO A 54 20.38 -22.34 -13.28
N PRO A 55 19.94 -23.45 -12.62
CA PRO A 55 19.48 -23.39 -11.24
C PRO A 55 20.50 -22.74 -10.30
N HIS A 56 21.80 -22.94 -10.52
CA HIS A 56 22.85 -22.28 -9.72
C HIS A 56 22.93 -20.77 -9.97
N VAL A 57 22.80 -20.33 -11.23
CA VAL A 57 22.74 -18.91 -11.58
C VAL A 57 21.57 -18.24 -10.86
N ILE A 58 20.37 -18.81 -11.02
CA ILE A 58 19.14 -18.22 -10.46
C ILE A 58 19.16 -18.27 -8.93
N ALA A 59 19.55 -19.39 -8.32
CA ALA A 59 19.65 -19.51 -6.85
C ALA A 59 20.59 -18.47 -6.25
N THR A 60 21.73 -18.21 -6.92
CA THR A 60 22.70 -17.21 -6.46
C THR A 60 22.11 -15.80 -6.55
N ILE A 61 21.55 -15.43 -7.71
CA ILE A 61 20.96 -14.10 -7.90
C ILE A 61 19.77 -13.89 -6.96
N ALA A 62 18.91 -14.91 -6.79
CA ALA A 62 17.76 -14.89 -5.88
C ALA A 62 18.19 -14.67 -4.42
N CYS A 63 19.15 -15.45 -3.92
CA CYS A 63 19.64 -15.33 -2.56
C CYS A 63 20.20 -13.93 -2.28
N TRP A 64 21.08 -13.42 -3.14
CA TRP A 64 21.72 -12.12 -2.92
C TRP A 64 20.80 -10.94 -3.22
N GLY A 65 19.91 -11.05 -4.22
CA GLY A 65 18.97 -9.99 -4.62
C GLY A 65 17.82 -9.81 -3.65
N MET A 66 17.28 -10.90 -3.10
CA MET A 66 16.04 -10.86 -2.33
C MET A 66 16.24 -10.97 -0.81
N SER A 67 17.44 -11.32 -0.35
CA SER A 67 17.73 -11.31 1.09
C SER A 67 17.95 -9.89 1.59
N GLN A 68 17.29 -9.55 2.69
CA GLN A 68 17.44 -8.27 3.38
C GLN A 68 18.11 -8.46 4.74
N PRO A 69 19.16 -7.68 5.08
CA PRO A 69 19.75 -7.76 6.40
C PRO A 69 18.80 -7.21 7.48
N ALA A 70 18.55 -8.03 8.50
CA ALA A 70 17.79 -7.66 9.69
C ALA A 70 18.66 -7.82 10.95
N GLY A 71 19.02 -6.71 11.60
CA GLY A 71 19.76 -6.66 12.86
C GLY A 71 18.93 -6.05 14.01
N PRO A 72 19.36 -6.14 15.28
CA PRO A 72 18.59 -5.68 16.44
C PRO A 72 18.00 -4.27 16.30
N ASP A 73 18.75 -3.36 15.66
CA ASP A 73 18.39 -1.94 15.53
C ASP A 73 18.06 -1.52 14.08
N MET A 74 18.02 -2.46 13.13
CA MET A 74 17.85 -2.12 11.71
C MET A 74 17.15 -3.23 10.91
N ILE A 75 16.10 -2.85 10.21
CA ILE A 75 15.49 -3.62 9.12
C ILE A 75 15.83 -2.88 7.84
N SER A 76 16.73 -3.44 7.02
CA SER A 76 17.01 -2.87 5.69
C SER A 76 15.85 -3.19 4.76
N THR A 77 15.32 -2.19 4.07
CA THR A 77 14.38 -2.39 2.96
C THR A 77 15.08 -2.68 1.62
N LYS A 78 16.42 -2.57 1.58
CA LYS A 78 17.24 -2.86 0.41
C LYS A 78 17.87 -4.25 0.49
N GLY A 79 17.91 -4.96 -0.64
CA GLY A 79 18.59 -6.24 -0.82
C GLY A 79 20.12 -6.15 -0.66
N LEU A 80 20.80 -7.30 -0.56
CA LEU A 80 22.27 -7.35 -0.42
C LEU A 80 23.01 -6.95 -1.71
N ILE A 81 22.34 -7.01 -2.87
CA ILE A 81 22.79 -6.42 -4.14
C ILE A 81 21.73 -5.42 -4.62
N GLU A 82 22.18 -4.31 -5.19
CA GLU A 82 21.28 -3.28 -5.74
C GLU A 82 20.76 -3.68 -7.13
N GLY A 83 19.56 -3.22 -7.47
CA GLY A 83 19.01 -3.33 -8.83
C GLY A 83 18.43 -4.70 -9.22
N ILE A 84 18.37 -5.65 -8.28
CA ILE A 84 17.68 -6.94 -8.46
C ILE A 84 16.44 -6.97 -7.58
N GLU A 85 15.33 -7.38 -8.20
CA GLU A 85 14.01 -7.44 -7.60
C GLU A 85 13.32 -8.77 -7.99
N GLN A 86 12.21 -9.08 -7.33
CA GLN A 86 11.46 -10.32 -7.55
C GLN A 86 11.13 -10.59 -9.03
N HIS A 87 10.73 -9.55 -9.79
CA HIS A 87 10.38 -9.69 -11.20
C HIS A 87 11.55 -10.14 -12.08
N HIS A 88 12.80 -9.80 -11.70
CA HIS A 88 14.00 -10.26 -12.40
C HIS A 88 14.19 -11.78 -12.22
N ILE A 89 13.95 -12.30 -11.01
CA ILE A 89 14.07 -13.74 -10.72
C ILE A 89 13.01 -14.53 -11.49
N GLU A 90 11.77 -14.03 -11.52
CA GLU A 90 10.67 -14.62 -12.27
C GLU A 90 10.94 -14.65 -13.78
N LEU A 91 11.57 -13.59 -14.32
CA LEU A 91 11.97 -13.54 -15.72
C LEU A 91 13.09 -14.54 -16.05
N LEU A 92 14.12 -14.63 -15.20
CA LEU A 92 15.18 -15.63 -15.34
C LEU A 92 14.61 -17.05 -15.30
N GLN A 93 13.69 -17.34 -14.37
CA GLN A 93 13.02 -18.64 -14.27
C GLN A 93 12.18 -18.94 -15.51
N ALA A 94 11.44 -17.96 -16.03
CA ALA A 94 10.65 -18.14 -17.23
C ALA A 94 11.51 -18.42 -18.47
N LEU A 95 12.61 -17.67 -18.62
CA LEU A 95 13.59 -17.90 -19.69
C LEU A 95 14.25 -19.26 -19.58
N LEU A 96 14.57 -19.72 -18.36
CA LEU A 96 15.06 -21.08 -18.12
C LEU A 96 14.08 -22.14 -18.66
N LEU A 97 12.78 -21.96 -18.41
CA LEU A 97 11.72 -22.88 -18.85
C LEU A 97 11.47 -22.85 -20.37
N THR A 98 12.09 -21.92 -21.11
CA THR A 98 12.11 -21.94 -22.59
C THR A 98 13.13 -22.94 -23.14
N LEU A 99 14.12 -23.34 -22.34
CA LEU A 99 15.15 -24.30 -22.70
C LEU A 99 14.76 -25.70 -22.24
N GLU A 100 15.05 -26.70 -23.08
CA GLU A 100 14.98 -28.09 -22.68
C GLU A 100 16.10 -28.43 -21.70
N ARG A 101 15.87 -29.45 -20.86
CA ARG A 101 16.85 -29.83 -19.84
C ARG A 101 18.22 -30.21 -20.42
N TRP A 102 18.24 -30.80 -21.62
CA TRP A 102 19.49 -31.21 -22.27
C TRP A 102 20.31 -30.02 -22.80
N GLU A 103 19.70 -28.84 -22.95
CA GLU A 103 20.37 -27.60 -23.39
C GLU A 103 21.09 -26.90 -22.23
N TRP A 104 20.84 -27.29 -20.98
CA TRP A 104 21.41 -26.63 -19.81
C TRP A 104 22.90 -26.94 -19.67
N GLY A 105 23.67 -25.92 -19.29
CA GLY A 105 25.03 -26.11 -18.81
C GLY A 105 25.04 -27.04 -17.59
N ARG A 106 26.15 -27.74 -17.37
CA ARG A 106 26.27 -28.74 -16.29
C ARG A 106 27.14 -28.27 -15.13
N GLU A 107 28.05 -27.34 -15.40
CA GLU A 107 29.00 -26.84 -14.41
C GLU A 107 28.44 -25.63 -13.64
N PRO A 108 28.79 -25.46 -12.35
CA PRO A 108 28.44 -24.27 -11.61
C PRO A 108 28.96 -23.01 -12.30
N ALA A 109 28.11 -21.99 -12.40
CA ALA A 109 28.47 -20.69 -12.97
C ALA A 109 29.64 -20.04 -12.23
N SER A 110 30.54 -19.42 -13.01
CA SER A 110 31.56 -18.52 -12.49
C SER A 110 30.96 -17.18 -12.06
N ASN A 111 31.67 -16.43 -11.21
CA ASN A 111 31.25 -15.07 -10.81
C ASN A 111 31.07 -14.13 -12.02
N ARG A 112 31.85 -14.33 -13.10
CA ARG A 112 31.70 -13.55 -14.33
C ARG A 112 30.38 -13.86 -15.05
N GLN A 113 29.98 -15.13 -15.09
CA GLN A 113 28.71 -15.55 -15.68
C GLN A 113 27.51 -15.09 -14.85
N ILE A 114 27.62 -15.14 -13.52
CA ILE A 114 26.61 -14.58 -12.60
C ILE A 114 26.44 -13.08 -12.85
N GLN A 115 27.54 -12.32 -12.91
CA GLN A 115 27.49 -10.88 -13.20
C GLN A 115 26.90 -10.60 -14.58
N ALA A 116 27.28 -11.38 -15.60
CA ALA A 116 26.72 -11.22 -16.95
C ALA A 116 25.20 -11.46 -16.98
N ALA A 117 24.69 -12.42 -16.21
CA ALA A 117 23.26 -12.65 -16.08
C ALA A 117 22.54 -11.51 -15.34
N ILE A 118 23.15 -10.95 -14.28
CA ILE A 118 22.64 -9.76 -13.56
C ILE A 118 22.54 -8.56 -14.51
N ASP A 119 23.64 -8.24 -15.20
CA ASP A 119 23.70 -7.10 -16.11
C ASP A 119 22.67 -7.26 -17.25
N ALA A 120 22.56 -8.48 -17.80
CA ALA A 120 21.62 -8.76 -18.88
C ALA A 120 20.16 -8.70 -18.44
N VAL A 121 19.79 -9.21 -17.26
CA VAL A 121 18.39 -9.16 -16.79
C VAL A 121 17.97 -7.76 -16.42
N SER A 122 18.84 -6.96 -15.78
CA SER A 122 18.54 -5.56 -15.47
C SER A 122 18.45 -4.70 -16.74
N ALA A 123 19.33 -4.92 -17.71
CA ALA A 123 19.25 -4.26 -19.01
C ALA A 123 18.00 -4.66 -19.79
N LEU A 124 17.61 -5.94 -19.72
CA LEU A 124 16.40 -6.46 -20.36
C LEU A 124 15.13 -5.83 -19.78
N ALA A 125 15.00 -5.75 -18.45
CA ALA A 125 13.89 -5.06 -17.79
C ALA A 125 13.81 -3.58 -18.21
N THR A 126 14.95 -2.88 -18.18
CA THR A 126 15.03 -1.47 -18.61
C THR A 126 14.64 -1.29 -20.08
N ALA A 127 15.11 -2.19 -20.97
CA ALA A 127 14.84 -2.12 -22.40
C ALA A 127 13.36 -2.34 -22.73
N PHE A 128 12.67 -3.20 -21.96
CA PHE A 128 11.24 -3.42 -22.09
C PHE A 128 10.45 -2.13 -21.87
N HIS A 129 10.68 -1.42 -20.76
CA HIS A 129 10.01 -0.15 -20.46
C HIS A 129 10.29 0.92 -21.53
N ARG A 130 11.56 1.06 -21.95
CA ARG A 130 11.96 2.06 -22.94
C ARG A 130 11.35 1.81 -24.33
N ARG A 131 11.31 0.56 -24.80
CA ARG A 131 10.73 0.22 -26.12
C ARG A 131 9.26 0.64 -26.23
N ARG A 132 8.54 0.63 -25.11
CA ARG A 132 7.12 0.99 -25.06
C ARG A 132 6.89 2.51 -25.13
N MET A 133 7.83 3.31 -24.66
CA MET A 133 7.82 4.78 -24.85
C MET A 133 7.82 5.19 -26.33
N ILE A 134 8.40 4.37 -27.23
CA ILE A 134 8.42 4.64 -28.68
C ILE A 134 7.01 4.46 -29.28
N GLN A 135 6.28 3.43 -28.85
CA GLN A 135 4.94 3.13 -29.35
C GLN A 135 3.91 4.20 -28.96
N LEU A 136 4.19 4.98 -27.90
CA LEU A 136 3.40 6.14 -27.49
C LEU A 136 3.51 7.32 -28.47
N GLU A 137 4.63 7.46 -29.17
CA GLU A 137 4.84 8.59 -30.08
C GLU A 137 4.31 8.40 -31.49
N ASP A 138 4.27 7.15 -31.98
CA ASP A 138 3.73 6.82 -33.30
C ASP A 138 2.22 7.14 -33.43
N LEU A 139 1.58 7.56 -32.32
CA LEU A 139 0.15 7.83 -32.21
C LEU A 139 -0.26 9.30 -32.38
N GLY A 140 0.69 10.23 -32.42
CA GLY A 140 0.38 11.67 -32.59
C GLY A 140 -0.53 12.23 -31.49
N ASP A 141 -1.46 13.14 -31.85
CA ASP A 141 -2.39 13.82 -30.93
C ASP A 141 -3.71 13.07 -30.69
N ASP A 142 -3.77 11.76 -30.98
CA ASP A 142 -4.97 10.94 -30.72
C ASP A 142 -5.15 10.74 -29.21
N LEU A 143 -5.89 11.67 -28.60
CA LEU A 143 -6.09 11.76 -27.15
C LEU A 143 -6.64 10.45 -26.59
N ASP A 144 -7.59 9.78 -27.25
CA ASP A 144 -8.20 8.52 -26.78
C ASP A 144 -7.18 7.37 -26.76
N ARG A 145 -6.26 7.32 -27.73
CA ARG A 145 -5.18 6.30 -27.77
C ARG A 145 -4.05 6.60 -26.79
N LEU A 146 -3.65 7.87 -26.64
CA LEU A 146 -2.65 8.29 -25.64
C LEU A 146 -3.14 8.03 -24.22
N VAL A 147 -4.41 8.29 -23.95
CA VAL A 147 -5.12 8.00 -22.69
C VAL A 147 -5.14 6.51 -22.40
N SER A 148 -5.54 5.72 -23.39
CA SER A 148 -5.62 4.28 -23.24
C SER A 148 -4.26 3.78 -22.80
N ILE A 149 -3.21 4.12 -23.54
CA ILE A 149 -1.84 3.69 -23.26
C ILE A 149 -1.31 4.25 -21.94
N GLY A 150 -1.58 5.51 -21.56
CA GLY A 150 -1.21 6.03 -20.25
C GLY A 150 -1.79 5.23 -19.09
N LEU A 151 -3.07 4.83 -19.17
CA LEU A 151 -3.67 3.90 -18.22
C LEU A 151 -3.08 2.47 -18.35
N GLN A 152 -2.81 1.99 -19.56
CA GLN A 152 -2.17 0.67 -19.77
C GLN A 152 -0.83 0.62 -19.06
N GLU A 153 0.03 1.62 -19.29
CA GLU A 153 1.36 1.68 -18.71
C GLU A 153 1.27 1.76 -17.20
N ARG A 154 0.33 2.53 -16.64
CA ARG A 154 0.14 2.55 -15.18
C ARG A 154 -0.29 1.19 -14.62
N MET A 155 -1.25 0.52 -15.25
CA MET A 155 -1.67 -0.83 -14.84
C MET A 155 -0.53 -1.85 -14.98
N ARG A 156 0.33 -1.68 -15.99
CA ARG A 156 1.48 -2.56 -16.27
C ARG A 156 2.64 -2.32 -15.32
N ASP A 157 3.03 -1.07 -15.10
CA ASP A 157 4.05 -0.67 -14.12
C ASP A 157 3.64 -1.16 -12.74
N HIS A 158 2.37 -0.99 -12.38
CA HIS A 158 1.82 -1.57 -11.16
C HIS A 158 1.92 -3.10 -11.17
N THR A 159 1.50 -3.76 -12.25
CA THR A 159 1.61 -5.22 -12.37
C THR A 159 3.06 -5.69 -12.22
N GLN A 160 4.05 -4.96 -12.72
CA GLN A 160 5.47 -5.36 -12.73
C GLN A 160 6.23 -5.01 -11.45
N MET A 161 5.98 -3.83 -10.89
CA MET A 161 6.72 -3.29 -9.74
C MET A 161 6.05 -3.63 -8.41
N VAL A 162 4.71 -3.63 -8.36
CA VAL A 162 3.93 -3.91 -7.14
C VAL A 162 3.42 -5.35 -7.19
N ARG A 163 4.14 -6.24 -6.52
CA ARG A 163 3.78 -7.67 -6.45
C ARG A 163 2.79 -7.98 -5.33
N ASN A 164 2.88 -7.27 -4.22
CA ASN A 164 2.05 -7.49 -3.05
C ASN A 164 0.99 -6.38 -2.98
N TRP A 165 -0.27 -6.78 -2.86
CA TRP A 165 -1.44 -5.90 -2.72
C TRP A 165 -1.77 -5.62 -1.24
N GLY A 166 -0.81 -5.88 -0.35
CA GLY A 166 -0.92 -5.74 1.10
C GLY A 166 0.30 -6.35 1.80
N TYR A 167 0.38 -6.22 3.13
CA TYR A 167 1.43 -6.87 3.90
C TYR A 167 1.22 -8.40 3.96
N TYR A 168 2.32 -9.15 4.11
CA TYR A 168 2.34 -10.62 3.98
C TYR A 168 1.25 -11.31 4.81
N ASP A 169 1.16 -11.02 6.11
CA ASP A 169 0.20 -11.65 7.01
C ASP A 169 -1.25 -11.34 6.62
N ASP A 170 -1.52 -10.11 6.20
CA ASP A 170 -2.86 -9.69 5.76
C ASP A 170 -3.26 -10.36 4.45
N MET A 171 -2.34 -10.46 3.48
CA MET A 171 -2.61 -11.17 2.22
C MET A 171 -2.98 -12.64 2.48
N VAL A 172 -2.18 -13.33 3.31
CA VAL A 172 -2.44 -14.73 3.69
C VAL A 172 -3.79 -14.85 4.39
N ARG A 173 -4.06 -14.01 5.40
CA ARG A 173 -5.32 -14.02 6.16
C ARG A 173 -6.53 -13.82 5.26
N ILE A 174 -6.47 -12.81 4.38
CA ILE A 174 -7.54 -12.47 3.45
C ILE A 174 -7.78 -13.61 2.46
N VAL A 175 -6.72 -14.14 1.84
CA VAL A 175 -6.83 -15.26 0.89
C VAL A 175 -7.42 -16.49 1.57
N ARG A 176 -6.95 -16.84 2.76
CA ARG A 176 -7.46 -17.98 3.53
C ARG A 176 -8.94 -17.81 3.87
N ALA A 177 -9.33 -16.67 4.46
CA ALA A 177 -10.71 -16.41 4.85
C ALA A 177 -11.68 -16.37 3.65
N LEU A 178 -11.21 -15.87 2.51
CA LEU A 178 -11.98 -15.85 1.27
C LEU A 178 -12.26 -17.26 0.75
N HIS A 179 -11.28 -18.16 0.80
CA HIS A 179 -11.37 -19.48 0.14
C HIS A 179 -11.79 -20.63 1.06
N ALA A 180 -11.60 -20.52 2.38
CA ALA A 180 -11.93 -21.60 3.32
C ALA A 180 -13.37 -22.16 3.17
N PRO A 181 -14.42 -21.35 2.93
CA PRO A 181 -15.77 -21.88 2.69
C PRO A 181 -15.91 -22.74 1.44
N LEU A 182 -14.94 -22.69 0.52
CA LEU A 182 -14.92 -23.48 -0.73
C LEU A 182 -14.07 -24.75 -0.61
N ASP A 183 -13.44 -25.01 0.54
CA ASP A 183 -12.46 -26.09 0.73
C ASP A 183 -13.01 -27.47 0.36
N ALA A 184 -14.24 -27.79 0.78
CA ALA A 184 -14.84 -29.09 0.48
C ALA A 184 -15.05 -29.30 -1.04
N ALA A 185 -15.53 -28.27 -1.73
CA ALA A 185 -15.78 -28.33 -3.18
C ALA A 185 -14.46 -28.36 -3.96
N PHE A 186 -13.47 -27.60 -3.50
CA PHE A 186 -12.13 -27.58 -4.09
C PHE A 186 -11.42 -28.93 -3.91
N ALA A 187 -11.49 -29.51 -2.70
CA ALA A 187 -10.90 -30.81 -2.37
C ALA A 187 -11.55 -31.98 -3.13
N ALA A 188 -12.84 -31.89 -3.44
CA ALA A 188 -13.52 -32.92 -4.24
C ALA A 188 -12.91 -33.09 -5.65
N HIS A 189 -12.31 -32.03 -6.21
CA HIS A 189 -11.67 -32.08 -7.54
C HIS A 189 -10.17 -32.32 -7.44
N HIS A 190 -9.45 -31.53 -6.64
CA HIS A 190 -7.99 -31.53 -6.61
C HIS A 190 -7.39 -32.54 -5.61
N GLY A 191 -8.20 -33.03 -4.67
CA GLY A 191 -7.76 -33.93 -3.60
C GLY A 191 -6.93 -33.26 -2.50
N TYR A 192 -6.98 -31.94 -2.43
CA TYR A 192 -6.48 -31.06 -1.36
C TYR A 192 -7.36 -29.79 -1.35
N SER A 193 -7.46 -29.10 -0.22
CA SER A 193 -8.28 -27.89 -0.06
C SER A 193 -7.55 -26.61 -0.50
N ALA A 194 -8.27 -25.50 -0.62
CA ALA A 194 -7.63 -24.20 -0.89
C ALA A 194 -6.81 -23.76 0.32
N SER A 195 -7.31 -24.00 1.54
CA SER A 195 -6.56 -23.79 2.78
C SER A 195 -5.26 -24.60 2.83
N ASP A 196 -5.24 -25.84 2.32
CA ASP A 196 -4.01 -26.65 2.24
C ASP A 196 -2.95 -25.99 1.37
N LEU A 197 -3.34 -25.39 0.24
CA LEU A 197 -2.42 -24.68 -0.64
C LEU A 197 -1.83 -23.45 0.06
N VAL A 198 -2.64 -22.70 0.84
CA VAL A 198 -2.16 -21.55 1.60
C VAL A 198 -1.18 -22.00 2.69
N ASP A 199 -1.50 -23.05 3.46
CA ASP A 199 -0.60 -23.61 4.48
C ASP A 199 0.76 -24.04 3.88
N ILE A 200 0.72 -24.71 2.73
CA ILE A 200 1.91 -25.16 2.02
C ILE A 200 2.73 -23.97 1.51
N ALA A 201 2.08 -22.91 1.03
CA ALA A 201 2.76 -21.70 0.61
C ALA A 201 3.49 -21.02 1.77
N GLU A 202 2.84 -20.88 2.92
CA GLU A 202 3.47 -20.33 4.13
C GLU A 202 4.63 -21.19 4.62
N ALA A 203 4.45 -22.51 4.65
CA ALA A 203 5.49 -23.44 5.07
C ALA A 203 6.72 -23.39 4.13
N LEU A 204 6.51 -23.19 2.83
CA LEU A 204 7.58 -23.01 1.84
C LEU A 204 8.38 -21.74 2.10
N VAL A 205 7.69 -20.61 2.32
CA VAL A 205 8.34 -19.33 2.62
C VAL A 205 9.15 -19.44 3.92
N ALA A 206 8.54 -19.99 4.98
CA ALA A 206 9.19 -20.16 6.27
C ALA A 206 10.41 -21.09 6.20
N LEU A 207 10.30 -22.22 5.49
CA LEU A 207 11.43 -23.14 5.27
C LEU A 207 12.58 -22.44 4.55
N HIS A 208 12.29 -21.64 3.54
CA HIS A 208 13.32 -20.94 2.77
C HIS A 208 14.02 -19.85 3.59
N GLN A 209 13.24 -19.08 4.36
CA GLN A 209 13.77 -18.10 5.31
C GLN A 209 14.68 -18.75 6.36
N GLU A 210 14.29 -19.89 6.91
CA GLU A 210 15.07 -20.66 7.87
C GLU A 210 16.41 -21.14 7.28
N ARG A 211 16.36 -21.75 6.08
CA ARG A 211 17.55 -22.24 5.36
C ARG A 211 18.53 -21.12 5.02
N LEU A 212 18.06 -20.06 4.36
CA LEU A 212 18.93 -18.95 3.97
C LEU A 212 19.43 -18.16 5.20
N GLY A 213 18.57 -17.92 6.18
CA GLY A 213 18.94 -17.26 7.44
C GLY A 213 20.01 -18.05 8.20
N GLY A 214 19.79 -19.37 8.36
CA GLY A 214 20.74 -20.29 8.99
C GLY A 214 22.09 -20.30 8.28
N ARG A 215 22.09 -20.32 6.94
CA ARG A 215 23.30 -20.19 6.13
C ARG A 215 24.06 -18.90 6.42
N PHE A 216 23.41 -17.74 6.43
CA PHE A 216 24.08 -16.47 6.70
C PHE A 216 24.64 -16.41 8.13
N VAL A 217 23.91 -16.93 9.12
CA VAL A 217 24.39 -17.02 10.51
C VAL A 217 25.63 -17.91 10.60
N LEU A 218 25.61 -19.09 9.97
CA LEU A 218 26.73 -20.03 9.95
C LEU A 218 27.98 -19.40 9.29
N LEU A 219 27.83 -18.82 8.10
CA LEU A 219 28.93 -18.19 7.38
C LEU A 219 29.50 -16.99 8.13
N LYS A 220 28.64 -16.16 8.73
CA LYS A 220 29.07 -15.04 9.59
C LYS A 220 29.90 -15.55 10.75
N ASP A 221 29.50 -16.64 11.39
CA ASP A 221 30.22 -17.23 12.51
C ASP A 221 31.58 -17.79 12.10
N ILE A 222 31.65 -18.58 11.02
CA ILE A 222 32.90 -19.09 10.45
C ILE A 222 33.84 -17.94 10.09
N PHE A 223 33.33 -16.87 9.47
CA PHE A 223 34.14 -15.76 8.99
C PHE A 223 34.60 -14.78 10.09
N ARG A 224 34.08 -14.87 11.32
CA ARG A 224 34.63 -14.16 12.50
C ARG A 224 36.04 -14.62 12.86
N GLY A 225 36.46 -15.79 12.40
CA GLY A 225 37.83 -16.28 12.58
C GLY A 225 38.88 -15.24 12.20
N ARG A 226 39.91 -15.10 13.04
CA ARG A 226 40.98 -14.08 12.88
C ARG A 226 42.19 -14.60 12.10
N THR A 227 42.25 -15.89 11.78
CA THR A 227 43.37 -16.51 11.07
C THR A 227 42.88 -17.33 9.88
N ARG A 228 43.72 -17.49 8.85
CA ARG A 228 43.41 -18.34 7.69
C ARG A 228 43.12 -19.77 8.10
N LYS A 229 43.93 -20.31 9.03
CA LYS A 229 43.79 -21.68 9.53
C LYS A 229 42.43 -21.88 10.20
N ALA A 230 42.05 -20.99 11.12
CA ALA A 230 40.76 -21.09 11.80
C ALA A 230 39.59 -21.03 10.82
N ILE A 231 39.57 -20.04 9.91
CA ILE A 231 38.49 -19.88 8.93
C ILE A 231 38.35 -21.13 8.04
N VAL A 232 39.47 -21.67 7.52
CA VAL A 232 39.41 -22.85 6.63
C VAL A 232 38.99 -24.10 7.40
N HIS A 233 39.56 -24.37 8.57
CA HIS A 233 39.20 -25.54 9.37
C HIS A 233 37.72 -25.50 9.76
N ASP A 234 37.23 -24.35 10.24
CA ASP A 234 35.82 -24.18 10.60
C ASP A 234 34.91 -24.35 9.38
N PHE A 235 35.32 -23.83 8.21
CA PHE A 235 34.55 -23.98 6.98
C PHE A 235 34.46 -25.44 6.53
N PHE A 236 35.58 -26.17 6.51
CA PHE A 236 35.60 -27.60 6.14
C PHE A 236 34.86 -28.48 7.15
N ALA A 237 34.90 -28.13 8.43
CA ALA A 237 34.25 -28.90 9.49
C ALA A 237 32.74 -28.68 9.56
N ARG A 238 32.26 -27.47 9.22
CA ARG A 238 30.89 -27.04 9.52
C ARG A 238 30.02 -26.74 8.30
N TYR A 239 30.59 -26.41 7.15
CA TYR A 239 29.80 -26.08 5.97
C TYR A 239 29.50 -27.34 5.16
N GLU A 240 28.22 -27.60 4.92
CA GLU A 240 27.78 -28.78 4.20
C GLU A 240 28.28 -28.79 2.75
N GLY A 241 28.52 -29.98 2.20
CA GLY A 241 29.01 -30.15 0.83
C GLY A 241 30.51 -29.91 0.64
N VAL A 242 31.25 -29.51 1.68
CA VAL A 242 32.72 -29.37 1.63
C VAL A 242 33.38 -30.71 1.90
N ARG A 243 34.29 -31.14 1.01
CA ARG A 243 35.07 -32.37 1.14
C ARG A 243 36.54 -32.09 0.92
N GLY A 244 37.41 -32.87 1.56
CA GLY A 244 38.86 -32.80 1.41
C GLY A 244 39.58 -32.49 2.72
N ASP A 245 40.89 -32.28 2.62
CA ASP A 245 41.75 -31.96 3.77
C ASP A 245 41.96 -30.44 3.89
N PRO A 246 41.54 -29.80 5.00
CA PRO A 246 41.73 -28.37 5.21
C PRO A 246 43.20 -27.93 5.24
N ASP A 247 44.12 -28.78 5.71
CA ASP A 247 45.54 -28.43 5.78
C ASP A 247 46.19 -28.49 4.38
N ALA A 248 45.86 -29.50 3.57
CA ALA A 248 46.25 -29.54 2.17
C ALA A 248 45.69 -28.36 1.36
N PHE A 249 44.43 -27.97 1.60
CA PHE A 249 43.85 -26.77 0.97
C PHE A 249 44.59 -25.50 1.39
N LEU A 250 44.87 -25.31 2.69
CA LEU A 250 45.65 -24.17 3.17
C LEU A 250 47.05 -24.09 2.54
N ALA A 251 47.69 -25.24 2.34
CA ALA A 251 49.02 -25.32 1.73
C ALA A 251 49.02 -24.94 0.24
N SER A 252 47.91 -25.13 -0.47
CA SER A 252 47.78 -24.74 -1.88
C SER A 252 47.56 -23.23 -2.06
N LEU A 253 47.17 -22.51 -1.00
CA LEU A 253 46.90 -21.08 -1.07
C LEU A 253 48.19 -20.25 -1.09
N PRO A 254 48.18 -19.08 -1.79
CA PRO A 254 49.29 -18.14 -1.75
C PRO A 254 49.66 -17.73 -0.32
N LYS A 255 50.96 -17.76 0.01
CA LYS A 255 51.48 -17.49 1.37
C LYS A 255 51.04 -16.14 1.95
N ARG A 256 50.77 -15.12 1.11
CA ARG A 256 50.36 -13.76 1.51
C ARG A 256 48.90 -13.39 1.13
N MET A 257 48.01 -14.37 0.96
CA MET A 257 46.60 -14.09 0.67
C MET A 257 45.92 -13.33 1.83
N PRO A 258 45.30 -12.16 1.58
CA PRO A 258 44.51 -11.44 2.58
C PRO A 258 43.28 -12.23 3.02
N LEU A 259 42.87 -12.09 4.30
CA LEU A 259 41.67 -12.77 4.83
C LEU A 259 40.40 -12.41 4.05
N ARG A 260 40.29 -11.18 3.55
CA ARG A 260 39.18 -10.75 2.70
C ARG A 260 39.05 -11.63 1.45
N HIS A 261 40.15 -11.87 0.74
CA HIS A 261 40.15 -12.70 -0.46
C HIS A 261 39.83 -14.17 -0.15
N LEU A 262 40.36 -14.69 0.96
CA LEU A 262 40.01 -16.04 1.44
C LEU A 262 38.50 -16.16 1.70
N ARG A 263 37.91 -15.20 2.43
CA ARG A 263 36.46 -15.18 2.71
C ARG A 263 35.64 -15.11 1.43
N THR A 264 36.01 -14.25 0.48
CA THR A 264 35.31 -14.15 -0.82
C THR A 264 35.40 -15.46 -1.60
N MET A 265 36.55 -16.14 -1.60
CA MET A 265 36.71 -17.42 -2.28
C MET A 265 35.87 -18.53 -1.64
N LEU A 266 35.87 -18.63 -0.31
CA LEU A 266 35.04 -19.60 0.42
C LEU A 266 33.55 -19.29 0.27
N LEU A 267 33.17 -18.01 0.25
CA LEU A 267 31.80 -17.58 -0.01
C LEU A 267 31.34 -17.99 -1.43
N SER A 268 32.17 -17.76 -2.44
CA SER A 268 31.90 -18.20 -3.82
C SER A 268 31.79 -19.74 -3.94
N HIS A 269 32.54 -20.49 -3.13
CA HIS A 269 32.35 -21.93 -3.01
C HIS A 269 31.02 -22.28 -2.33
N ALA A 270 30.69 -21.61 -1.23
CA ALA A 270 29.44 -21.80 -0.50
C ALA A 270 28.20 -21.49 -1.34
N ASP A 271 28.27 -20.48 -2.21
CA ASP A 271 27.18 -20.12 -3.13
C ASP A 271 26.80 -21.26 -4.08
N ARG A 272 27.74 -22.19 -4.37
CA ARG A 272 27.45 -23.40 -5.16
C ARG A 272 26.39 -24.30 -4.55
N TRP A 273 26.26 -24.26 -3.23
CA TRP A 273 25.27 -25.04 -2.49
C TRP A 273 23.86 -24.42 -2.49
N LEU A 274 23.71 -23.15 -2.92
CA LEU A 274 22.43 -22.45 -2.88
C LEU A 274 21.32 -23.18 -3.65
N VAL A 275 21.64 -23.96 -4.69
CA VAL A 275 20.64 -24.77 -5.41
C VAL A 275 19.95 -25.76 -4.47
N MET A 276 20.68 -26.33 -3.51
CA MET A 276 20.11 -27.27 -2.55
C MET A 276 19.14 -26.56 -1.60
N GLU A 277 19.39 -25.28 -1.28
CA GLU A 277 18.49 -24.47 -0.46
C GLU A 277 17.17 -24.16 -1.18
N MET A 278 17.20 -24.07 -2.52
CA MET A 278 16.03 -23.85 -3.39
C MET A 278 15.24 -25.14 -3.66
N ARG A 279 15.86 -26.32 -3.49
CA ARG A 279 15.23 -27.63 -3.70
C ARG A 279 14.36 -28.00 -2.50
N VAL A 280 13.09 -28.28 -2.74
CA VAL A 280 12.15 -28.69 -1.70
C VAL A 280 11.52 -30.04 -2.05
N GLU A 281 11.73 -31.01 -1.17
CA GLU A 281 11.08 -32.31 -1.27
C GLU A 281 9.69 -32.24 -0.61
N PRO A 282 8.62 -32.77 -1.23
CA PRO A 282 7.27 -32.74 -0.65
C PRO A 282 7.19 -33.30 0.79
N GLY A 283 8.02 -34.30 1.11
CA GLY A 283 8.08 -34.90 2.43
C GLY A 283 8.45 -33.93 3.56
N VAL A 284 9.32 -32.96 3.27
CA VAL A 284 9.76 -31.96 4.27
C VAL A 284 8.60 -31.05 4.68
N ILE A 285 7.80 -30.61 3.71
CA ILE A 285 6.62 -29.77 3.98
C ILE A 285 5.49 -30.59 4.60
N ALA A 286 5.32 -31.84 4.15
CA ALA A 286 4.33 -32.77 4.70
C ALA A 286 4.57 -33.02 6.20
N GLU A 287 5.82 -33.28 6.60
CA GLU A 287 6.20 -33.43 8.01
C GLU A 287 5.96 -32.14 8.81
N ARG A 288 6.36 -30.98 8.28
CA ARG A 288 6.20 -29.68 8.95
C ARG A 288 4.74 -29.31 9.22
N LEU A 289 3.83 -29.72 8.35
CA LEU A 289 2.40 -29.41 8.43
C LEU A 289 1.54 -30.54 9.00
N ASP A 290 2.14 -31.69 9.34
CA ASP A 290 1.41 -32.92 9.69
C ASP A 290 0.36 -33.32 8.63
N LYS A 291 0.80 -33.35 7.36
CA LYS A 291 -0.06 -33.69 6.20
C LYS A 291 0.48 -34.90 5.44
N PRO A 292 -0.38 -35.64 4.70
CA PRO A 292 0.09 -36.73 3.86
C PRO A 292 1.06 -36.24 2.77
N VAL A 293 2.18 -36.93 2.59
CA VAL A 293 3.14 -36.62 1.50
C VAL A 293 2.45 -36.57 0.14
N THR A 294 1.51 -37.49 -0.12
CA THR A 294 0.74 -37.53 -1.36
C THR A 294 -0.09 -36.26 -1.61
N LEU A 295 -0.55 -35.60 -0.55
CA LEU A 295 -1.29 -34.34 -0.66
C LEU A 295 -0.34 -33.22 -1.12
N VAL A 296 0.80 -33.07 -0.44
CA VAL A 296 1.81 -32.05 -0.78
C VAL A 296 2.37 -32.27 -2.19
N THR A 297 2.61 -33.53 -2.58
CA THR A 297 3.07 -33.86 -3.94
C THR A 297 2.07 -33.39 -5.01
N ARG A 298 0.76 -33.51 -4.78
CA ARG A 298 -0.27 -33.01 -5.72
C ARG A 298 -0.22 -31.50 -5.84
N VAL A 299 -0.08 -30.80 -4.72
CA VAL A 299 0.06 -29.33 -4.70
C VAL A 299 1.31 -28.91 -5.47
N PHE A 300 2.46 -29.53 -5.20
CA PHE A 300 3.70 -29.23 -5.90
C PHE A 300 3.59 -29.50 -7.41
N ALA A 301 2.92 -30.59 -7.80
CA ALA A 301 2.66 -30.89 -9.20
C ALA A 301 1.77 -29.82 -9.87
N ALA A 302 0.75 -29.29 -9.18
CA ALA A 302 -0.08 -28.21 -9.68
C ALA A 302 0.70 -26.89 -9.89
N LEU A 303 1.70 -26.64 -9.03
CA LEU A 303 2.56 -25.46 -9.06
C LEU A 303 3.79 -25.61 -9.98
N GLY A 304 4.00 -26.76 -10.61
CA GLY A 304 5.24 -27.10 -11.32
C GLY A 304 5.19 -26.91 -12.84
N LEU A 305 6.26 -26.33 -13.39
CA LEU A 305 6.58 -26.34 -14.82
C LEU A 305 7.86 -27.16 -15.08
N CYS A 306 7.85 -27.95 -16.15
CA CYS A 306 9.03 -28.71 -16.57
C CYS A 306 9.91 -27.85 -17.51
N PRO A 307 11.23 -28.12 -17.61
CA PRO A 307 12.07 -27.55 -18.66
C PRO A 307 11.44 -27.75 -20.05
N GLY A 308 11.53 -26.75 -20.91
CA GLY A 308 10.89 -26.73 -22.24
C GLY A 308 9.41 -26.34 -22.25
N ALA A 309 8.73 -26.26 -21.11
CA ALA A 309 7.30 -25.95 -21.06
C ALA A 309 6.93 -24.57 -21.67
N LEU A 310 7.87 -23.63 -21.73
CA LEU A 310 7.67 -22.30 -22.30
C LEU A 310 8.39 -22.10 -23.65
N ARG A 311 8.85 -23.17 -24.30
CA ARG A 311 9.62 -23.12 -25.56
C ARG A 311 8.92 -22.33 -26.67
N GLU A 312 7.61 -22.58 -26.84
CA GLU A 312 6.77 -21.93 -27.85
C GLU A 312 6.12 -20.63 -27.35
N HIS A 313 6.39 -20.21 -26.12
CA HIS A 313 5.83 -18.99 -25.56
C HIS A 313 6.56 -17.77 -26.13
N ASP A 314 5.81 -16.72 -26.45
CA ASP A 314 6.41 -15.45 -26.85
C ASP A 314 7.17 -14.86 -25.66
N LYS A 315 8.48 -14.70 -25.84
CA LYS A 315 9.37 -14.18 -24.79
C LYS A 315 9.03 -12.74 -24.41
N GLU A 316 8.44 -11.96 -25.31
CA GLU A 316 7.96 -10.60 -25.01
C GLU A 316 6.76 -10.60 -24.05
N HIS A 317 5.94 -11.65 -24.07
CA HIS A 317 4.78 -11.76 -23.20
C HIS A 317 5.13 -12.13 -21.76
N LEU A 318 6.34 -12.65 -21.51
CA LEU A 318 6.80 -13.04 -20.16
C LEU A 318 6.86 -11.86 -19.17
N PHE A 319 6.87 -10.63 -19.66
CA PHE A 319 6.92 -9.43 -18.82
C PHE A 319 5.57 -9.07 -18.20
N LEU A 320 4.47 -9.55 -18.78
CA LEU A 320 3.10 -9.12 -18.44
C LEU A 320 2.14 -10.28 -18.20
N SER A 321 2.50 -11.48 -18.62
CA SER A 321 1.74 -12.70 -18.42
C SER A 321 2.69 -13.86 -18.23
N ASN A 322 3.56 -13.77 -17.23
CA ASN A 322 4.55 -14.80 -16.95
C ASN A 322 3.88 -16.07 -16.40
N PRO A 323 3.98 -17.23 -17.06
CA PRO A 323 3.38 -18.46 -16.56
C PRO A 323 3.93 -18.92 -15.20
N VAL A 324 5.14 -18.48 -14.84
CA VAL A 324 5.73 -18.82 -13.52
C VAL A 324 4.99 -18.17 -12.36
N TRP A 325 4.19 -17.13 -12.59
CA TRP A 325 3.33 -16.55 -11.55
C TRP A 325 2.25 -17.52 -11.09
N LEU A 326 1.74 -18.34 -12.00
CA LEU A 326 0.73 -19.36 -11.69
C LEU A 326 1.36 -20.71 -11.31
N LYS A 327 2.59 -20.95 -11.77
CA LYS A 327 3.34 -22.19 -11.55
C LYS A 327 4.78 -21.88 -11.18
N PRO A 328 5.04 -21.46 -9.93
CA PRO A 328 6.34 -20.93 -9.51
C PRO A 328 7.41 -21.99 -9.27
N ALA A 329 7.08 -23.28 -9.31
CA ALA A 329 8.07 -24.34 -9.16
C ALA A 329 8.67 -24.75 -10.51
N VAL A 330 9.98 -24.95 -10.55
CA VAL A 330 10.63 -25.70 -11.65
C VAL A 330 10.72 -27.16 -11.25
N ARG A 331 10.02 -28.03 -11.97
CA ARG A 331 10.01 -29.48 -11.74
C ARG A 331 11.09 -30.13 -12.61
N VAL A 332 12.09 -30.72 -11.97
CA VAL A 332 13.17 -31.45 -12.63
C VAL A 332 13.17 -32.87 -12.07
N ASP A 333 12.80 -33.85 -12.90
CA ASP A 333 12.53 -35.22 -12.44
C ASP A 333 11.51 -35.23 -11.29
N ASP A 334 11.88 -35.75 -10.13
CA ASP A 334 11.07 -35.81 -8.91
C ASP A 334 11.27 -34.59 -7.98
N ASP A 335 12.16 -33.66 -8.36
CA ASP A 335 12.52 -32.50 -7.56
C ASP A 335 11.74 -31.24 -7.95
N PHE A 336 11.48 -30.41 -6.95
CA PHE A 336 10.84 -29.10 -7.11
C PHE A 336 11.78 -28.01 -6.61
N LEU A 337 12.09 -27.05 -7.48
CA LEU A 337 12.92 -25.89 -7.18
C LEU A 337 12.06 -24.65 -7.08
N PHE A 338 12.18 -23.92 -5.98
CA PHE A 338 11.51 -22.64 -5.75
C PHE A 338 12.57 -21.54 -5.58
N PHE A 339 12.72 -20.66 -6.57
CA PHE A 339 13.71 -19.58 -6.53
C PHE A 339 13.20 -18.32 -5.84
N ALA A 340 11.89 -18.09 -5.85
CA ALA A 340 11.22 -16.97 -5.20
C ALA A 340 9.93 -17.47 -4.51
N PRO A 341 10.04 -18.23 -3.41
CA PRO A 341 8.86 -18.82 -2.74
C PRO A 341 7.87 -17.76 -2.26
N GLN A 342 8.30 -16.54 -1.95
CA GLN A 342 7.43 -15.42 -1.60
C GLN A 342 6.51 -14.99 -2.76
N SER A 343 6.92 -15.18 -4.03
CA SER A 343 6.06 -14.94 -5.19
C SER A 343 4.79 -15.79 -5.14
N LEU A 344 4.84 -16.98 -4.51
CA LEU A 344 3.67 -17.82 -4.36
C LEU A 344 2.57 -17.08 -3.60
N VAL A 345 2.90 -16.35 -2.54
CA VAL A 345 1.93 -15.57 -1.75
C VAL A 345 1.40 -14.38 -2.54
N SER A 346 2.27 -13.67 -3.27
CA SER A 346 1.86 -12.58 -4.17
C SER A 346 0.80 -13.03 -5.19
N PHE A 347 0.96 -14.25 -5.74
CA PHE A 347 0.10 -14.77 -6.80
C PHE A 347 -0.93 -15.81 -6.34
N LEU A 348 -1.04 -16.09 -5.03
CA LEU A 348 -2.04 -17.01 -4.47
C LEU A 348 -3.47 -16.73 -4.98
N PRO A 349 -3.96 -15.47 -5.03
CA PRO A 349 -5.28 -15.18 -5.59
C PRO A 349 -5.45 -15.61 -7.05
N ALA A 350 -4.41 -15.51 -7.87
CA ALA A 350 -4.45 -15.86 -9.28
C ALA A 350 -4.33 -17.38 -9.50
N ILE A 351 -3.48 -18.04 -8.70
CA ILE A 351 -3.35 -19.50 -8.67
C ILE A 351 -4.67 -20.14 -8.27
N LEU A 352 -5.26 -19.69 -7.15
CA LEU A 352 -6.53 -20.21 -6.64
C LEU A 352 -7.67 -19.98 -7.64
N ARG A 353 -7.74 -18.81 -8.29
CA ARG A 353 -8.72 -18.57 -9.37
C ARG A 353 -8.60 -19.57 -10.51
N THR A 354 -7.36 -19.89 -10.93
CA THR A 354 -7.11 -20.86 -12.00
C THR A 354 -7.59 -22.26 -11.58
N LEU A 355 -7.18 -22.71 -10.39
CA LEU A 355 -7.57 -24.03 -9.87
C LEU A 355 -9.08 -24.13 -9.58
N ILE A 356 -9.72 -23.03 -9.18
CA ILE A 356 -11.17 -22.95 -9.00
C ILE A 356 -11.92 -23.06 -10.33
N ALA A 357 -11.38 -22.45 -11.39
CA ALA A 357 -11.96 -22.56 -12.73
C ALA A 357 -11.86 -24.01 -13.23
N GLU A 358 -10.73 -24.68 -13.01
CA GLU A 358 -10.54 -26.11 -13.32
C GLU A 358 -11.54 -27.01 -12.55
N ALA A 359 -11.79 -26.69 -11.28
CA ALA A 359 -12.77 -27.39 -10.46
C ALA A 359 -14.24 -27.07 -10.81
N GLY A 360 -14.50 -26.10 -11.70
CA GLY A 360 -15.85 -25.71 -12.12
C GLY A 360 -16.64 -24.93 -11.07
N ILE A 361 -15.99 -24.33 -10.06
CA ILE A 361 -16.64 -23.64 -8.94
C ILE A 361 -16.51 -22.11 -8.98
N THR A 362 -16.23 -21.53 -10.16
CA THR A 362 -16.05 -20.08 -10.35
C THR A 362 -17.23 -19.24 -9.83
N LYS A 363 -18.48 -19.67 -10.07
CA LYS A 363 -19.67 -18.95 -9.57
C LYS A 363 -19.75 -18.92 -8.04
N ALA A 364 -19.28 -19.98 -7.38
CA ALA A 364 -19.23 -20.02 -5.92
C ALA A 364 -18.18 -19.05 -5.39
N LEU A 365 -17.03 -18.95 -6.06
CA LEU A 365 -16.00 -17.94 -5.75
C LEU A 365 -16.52 -16.51 -5.97
N GLU A 366 -17.18 -16.22 -7.08
CA GLU A 366 -17.75 -14.89 -7.35
C GLU A 366 -18.71 -14.46 -6.23
N LYS A 367 -19.66 -15.33 -5.85
CA LYS A 367 -20.57 -15.07 -4.73
C LYS A 367 -19.81 -14.86 -3.42
N ARG A 368 -18.80 -15.69 -3.14
CA ARG A 368 -18.01 -15.60 -1.91
C ARG A 368 -17.18 -14.32 -1.84
N ARG A 369 -16.63 -13.84 -2.97
CA ARG A 369 -15.86 -12.59 -3.06
C ARG A 369 -16.70 -11.37 -2.68
N THR A 370 -17.94 -11.31 -3.16
CA THR A 370 -18.88 -10.23 -2.81
C THR A 370 -19.16 -10.22 -1.31
N LEU A 371 -19.65 -11.36 -0.79
CA LEU A 371 -19.95 -11.51 0.64
C LEU A 371 -18.74 -11.23 1.54
N TYR A 372 -17.56 -11.75 1.19
CA TYR A 372 -16.35 -11.55 1.96
C TYR A 372 -15.96 -10.08 2.08
N LEU A 373 -16.02 -9.34 0.96
CA LEU A 373 -15.63 -7.94 0.95
C LEU A 373 -16.56 -7.09 1.82
N GLU A 374 -17.87 -7.35 1.77
CA GLU A 374 -18.87 -6.70 2.64
C GLU A 374 -18.63 -7.02 4.12
N GLU A 375 -18.43 -8.31 4.46
CA GLU A 375 -18.15 -8.77 5.82
C GLU A 375 -16.86 -8.15 6.37
N GLU A 376 -15.79 -8.14 5.59
CA GLU A 376 -14.48 -7.64 6.00
C GLU A 376 -14.47 -6.12 6.12
N MET A 377 -15.12 -5.41 5.18
CA MET A 377 -15.28 -3.95 5.26
C MET A 377 -16.07 -3.56 6.52
N LYS A 378 -17.18 -4.25 6.81
CA LYS A 378 -17.92 -4.06 8.06
C LYS A 378 -17.05 -4.32 9.28
N ARG A 379 -16.33 -5.43 9.32
CA ARG A 379 -15.45 -5.80 10.45
C ARG A 379 -14.41 -4.71 10.72
N VAL A 380 -13.74 -4.21 9.68
CA VAL A 380 -12.70 -3.18 9.80
C VAL A 380 -13.28 -1.87 10.32
N ILE A 381 -14.43 -1.43 9.78
CA ILE A 381 -15.09 -0.20 10.21
C ILE A 381 -15.62 -0.31 11.64
N GLU A 382 -16.16 -1.47 12.02
CA GLU A 382 -16.63 -1.75 13.39
C GLU A 382 -15.48 -1.71 14.41
N GLU A 383 -14.30 -2.21 14.04
CA GLU A 383 -13.12 -2.22 14.89
C GLU A 383 -12.59 -0.81 15.18
N VAL A 384 -12.50 0.06 14.16
CA VAL A 384 -11.99 1.42 14.32
C VAL A 384 -13.06 2.42 14.79
N LEU A 385 -14.35 2.15 14.55
CA LEU A 385 -15.49 2.96 15.02
C LEU A 385 -16.40 2.16 15.97
N PRO A 386 -15.91 1.73 17.16
CA PRO A 386 -16.63 0.81 18.04
C PRO A 386 -17.94 1.36 18.63
N SER A 387 -18.13 2.69 18.61
CA SER A 387 -19.36 3.36 19.07
C SER A 387 -20.31 3.72 17.94
N ALA A 388 -20.00 3.37 16.69
CA ALA A 388 -20.86 3.66 15.55
C ALA A 388 -22.07 2.72 15.51
N THR A 389 -23.21 3.26 15.07
CA THR A 389 -24.34 2.43 14.62
C THR A 389 -24.07 1.99 13.19
N LEU A 390 -24.03 0.68 12.95
CA LEU A 390 -23.75 0.10 11.65
C LEU A 390 -25.03 -0.43 11.00
N LEU A 391 -25.27 -0.02 9.76
CA LEU A 391 -26.40 -0.42 8.93
C LEU A 391 -25.85 -1.11 7.67
N PRO A 392 -25.59 -2.43 7.71
CA PRO A 392 -25.17 -3.17 6.53
C PRO A 392 -26.34 -3.38 5.56
N ASN A 393 -26.06 -3.45 4.25
CA ASN A 393 -27.03 -3.73 3.19
C ASN A 393 -28.28 -2.85 3.29
N ALA A 394 -28.07 -1.54 3.46
CA ALA A 394 -29.13 -0.58 3.70
C ALA A 394 -29.92 -0.32 2.41
N GLU A 395 -31.16 -0.80 2.34
CA GLU A 395 -32.06 -0.55 1.22
C GLU A 395 -32.80 0.79 1.39
N TRP A 396 -32.91 1.56 0.31
CA TRP A 396 -33.63 2.83 0.30
C TRP A 396 -34.27 3.10 -1.06
N TYR A 397 -35.28 3.97 -1.08
CA TYR A 397 -36.06 4.29 -2.27
C TYR A 397 -35.94 5.77 -2.61
N TRP A 398 -35.68 6.09 -3.87
CA TRP A 398 -35.71 7.47 -4.38
C TRP A 398 -36.38 7.49 -5.74
N GLU A 399 -37.37 8.35 -5.91
CA GLU A 399 -38.16 8.48 -7.15
C GLU A 399 -38.71 7.14 -7.68
N GLY A 400 -39.14 6.26 -6.76
CA GLY A 400 -39.69 4.93 -7.09
C GLY A 400 -38.66 3.88 -7.49
N VAL A 401 -37.36 4.20 -7.47
CA VAL A 401 -36.26 3.26 -7.71
C VAL A 401 -35.68 2.79 -6.39
N ARG A 402 -35.46 1.48 -6.25
CA ARG A 402 -34.78 0.89 -5.10
C ARG A 402 -33.27 0.91 -5.29
N TYR A 403 -32.57 1.40 -4.29
CA TYR A 403 -31.12 1.39 -4.17
C TYR A 403 -30.71 0.63 -2.91
N GLU A 404 -29.46 0.21 -2.87
CA GLU A 404 -28.84 -0.47 -1.74
C GLU A 404 -27.51 0.22 -1.45
N THR A 405 -27.07 0.25 -0.20
CA THR A 405 -25.75 0.72 0.19
C THR A 405 -25.12 -0.32 1.09
N ASP A 406 -23.92 -0.78 0.72
CA ASP A 406 -23.30 -1.96 1.34
C ASP A 406 -23.08 -1.77 2.86
N LEU A 407 -22.66 -0.57 3.28
CA LEU A 407 -22.58 -0.22 4.70
C LEU A 407 -22.75 1.28 4.94
N ILE A 408 -23.58 1.63 5.92
CA ILE A 408 -23.63 2.97 6.51
C ILE A 408 -23.18 2.87 7.97
N ALA A 409 -22.24 3.72 8.39
CA ALA A 409 -21.80 3.84 9.77
C ALA A 409 -22.11 5.25 10.29
N VAL A 410 -22.85 5.35 11.39
CA VAL A 410 -23.23 6.62 12.02
C VAL A 410 -22.53 6.74 13.36
N ILE A 411 -21.68 7.76 13.53
CA ILE A 411 -20.94 8.03 14.76
C ILE A 411 -21.10 9.51 15.13
N ASP A 412 -21.76 9.78 16.26
CA ASP A 412 -22.07 11.14 16.74
C ASP A 412 -22.79 12.00 15.69
N ARG A 413 -22.07 12.83 14.92
CA ARG A 413 -22.64 13.70 13.87
C ARG A 413 -22.05 13.43 12.49
N VAL A 414 -21.31 12.32 12.35
CA VAL A 414 -20.71 11.86 11.10
C VAL A 414 -21.49 10.66 10.56
N VAL A 415 -21.78 10.71 9.26
CA VAL A 415 -22.28 9.55 8.50
C VAL A 415 -21.19 9.11 7.52
N LEU A 416 -20.70 7.88 7.67
CA LEU A 416 -19.78 7.24 6.73
C LEU A 416 -20.58 6.30 5.81
N ILE A 417 -20.51 6.55 4.51
CA ILE A 417 -21.11 5.73 3.45
C ILE A 417 -20.00 4.90 2.83
N ALA A 418 -20.08 3.57 2.90
CA ALA A 418 -19.06 2.66 2.41
C ALA A 418 -19.63 1.69 1.36
N GLU A 419 -18.95 1.59 0.23
CA GLU A 419 -19.32 0.75 -0.91
C GLU A 419 -18.24 -0.32 -1.16
N ALA A 420 -18.64 -1.57 -1.34
CA ALA A 420 -17.79 -2.73 -1.58
C ALA A 420 -17.90 -3.19 -3.05
N LYS A 421 -16.78 -3.25 -3.76
CA LYS A 421 -16.73 -3.75 -5.15
C LYS A 421 -15.72 -4.89 -5.31
N SER A 422 -16.26 -6.09 -5.49
CA SER A 422 -15.51 -7.35 -5.57
C SER A 422 -15.11 -7.76 -7.01
N GLY A 423 -15.42 -6.92 -8.00
CA GLY A 423 -15.06 -7.19 -9.40
C GLY A 423 -13.55 -7.25 -9.62
N ALA A 424 -13.14 -8.06 -10.58
CA ALA A 424 -11.75 -8.32 -10.92
C ALA A 424 -11.39 -7.73 -12.28
N LEU A 425 -10.13 -7.30 -12.43
CA LEU A 425 -9.59 -7.01 -13.76
C LEU A 425 -9.47 -8.32 -14.55
N THR A 426 -10.03 -8.33 -15.75
CA THR A 426 -9.76 -9.41 -16.71
C THR A 426 -8.26 -9.43 -17.09
N PRO A 427 -7.70 -10.57 -17.52
CA PRO A 427 -6.33 -10.62 -18.05
C PRO A 427 -6.09 -9.62 -19.20
N SER A 428 -7.11 -9.36 -20.03
CA SER A 428 -7.04 -8.30 -21.04
C SER A 428 -6.99 -6.90 -20.44
N GLY A 429 -7.73 -6.64 -19.35
CA GLY A 429 -7.67 -5.39 -18.60
C GLY A 429 -6.30 -5.16 -17.95
N LEU A 430 -5.69 -6.19 -17.36
CA LEU A 430 -4.32 -6.12 -16.82
C LEU A 430 -3.27 -5.81 -17.90
N ARG A 431 -3.49 -6.27 -19.13
CA ARG A 431 -2.67 -5.90 -20.30
C ARG A 431 -3.03 -4.52 -20.87
N GLY A 432 -4.02 -3.85 -20.28
CA GLY A 432 -4.45 -2.51 -20.64
C GLY A 432 -5.46 -2.42 -21.79
N ALA A 433 -6.07 -3.51 -22.27
CA ALA A 433 -6.97 -3.44 -23.43
C ALA A 433 -8.04 -2.31 -23.28
N PRO A 434 -8.10 -1.32 -24.19
CA PRO A 434 -8.80 -0.04 -23.97
C PRO A 434 -10.25 -0.18 -23.53
N ASP A 435 -11.04 -0.99 -24.25
CA ASP A 435 -12.45 -1.22 -23.94
C ASP A 435 -12.65 -1.91 -22.59
N SER A 436 -11.73 -2.82 -22.24
CA SER A 436 -11.76 -3.51 -20.96
C SER A 436 -11.45 -2.56 -19.81
N VAL A 437 -10.47 -1.67 -19.98
CA VAL A 437 -10.10 -0.66 -18.98
C VAL A 437 -11.28 0.29 -18.74
N ARG A 438 -11.88 0.84 -19.80
CA ARG A 438 -13.06 1.72 -19.71
C ARG A 438 -14.20 1.04 -18.94
N LYS A 439 -14.51 -0.22 -19.27
CA LYS A 439 -15.55 -1.00 -18.57
C LYS A 439 -15.23 -1.22 -17.10
N HIS A 440 -13.97 -1.48 -16.74
CA HIS A 440 -13.59 -1.67 -15.34
C HIS A 440 -13.63 -0.36 -14.56
N VAL A 441 -13.13 0.74 -15.12
CA VAL A 441 -13.22 2.08 -14.49
C VAL A 441 -14.67 2.44 -14.23
N GLN A 442 -15.56 2.24 -15.22
CA GLN A 442 -16.98 2.50 -15.04
C GLN A 442 -17.56 1.69 -13.87
N LYS A 443 -17.38 0.36 -13.89
CA LYS A 443 -18.01 -0.54 -12.93
C LYS A 443 -17.45 -0.48 -11.51
N LEU A 444 -16.16 -0.19 -11.38
CA LEU A 444 -15.42 -0.35 -10.12
C LEU A 444 -15.05 0.98 -9.47
N ILE A 445 -15.14 2.10 -10.20
CA ILE A 445 -14.79 3.43 -9.71
C ILE A 445 -15.97 4.40 -9.88
N VAL A 446 -16.55 4.51 -11.08
CA VAL A 446 -17.60 5.51 -11.37
C VAL A 446 -18.95 5.13 -10.76
N ASP A 447 -19.47 3.93 -11.06
CA ASP A 447 -20.78 3.48 -10.56
C ASP A 447 -20.89 3.55 -9.01
N PRO A 448 -19.87 3.09 -8.23
CA PRO A 448 -19.87 3.23 -6.76
C PRO A 448 -19.81 4.68 -6.29
N ALA A 449 -19.04 5.53 -6.99
CA ALA A 449 -18.96 6.95 -6.68
C ALA A 449 -20.31 7.65 -6.86
N VAL A 450 -21.01 7.36 -7.97
CA VAL A 450 -22.34 7.91 -8.25
C VAL A 450 -23.37 7.40 -7.23
N GLN A 451 -23.31 6.12 -6.87
CA GLN A 451 -24.22 5.52 -5.89
C GLN A 451 -24.07 6.17 -4.51
N SER A 452 -22.84 6.27 -4.00
CA SER A 452 -22.55 6.90 -2.71
C SER A 452 -22.81 8.42 -2.71
N ALA A 453 -22.53 9.12 -3.82
CA ALA A 453 -22.85 10.54 -3.96
C ALA A 453 -24.36 10.79 -3.90
N ARG A 454 -25.17 9.95 -4.57
CA ARG A 454 -26.63 10.07 -4.55
C ARG A 454 -27.19 10.01 -3.13
N LEU A 455 -26.74 9.05 -2.32
CA LEU A 455 -27.18 8.95 -0.93
C LEU A 455 -26.72 10.17 -0.11
N ARG A 456 -25.46 10.61 -0.27
CA ARG A 456 -24.95 11.83 0.38
C ARG A 456 -25.84 13.03 0.08
N ASP A 457 -26.16 13.26 -1.19
CA ASP A 457 -26.93 14.44 -1.63
C ASP A 457 -28.36 14.42 -1.06
N ILE A 458 -28.98 13.23 -0.99
CA ILE A 458 -30.28 13.04 -0.33
C ILE A 458 -30.17 13.33 1.18
N LEU A 459 -29.13 12.86 1.86
CA LEU A 459 -28.95 13.14 3.29
C LEU A 459 -28.69 14.63 3.55
N LEU A 460 -28.00 15.34 2.65
CA LEU A 460 -27.85 16.79 2.71
C LEU A 460 -29.19 17.51 2.50
N ALA A 461 -29.98 17.09 1.52
CA ALA A 461 -31.32 17.62 1.30
C ALA A 461 -32.26 17.37 2.50
N ALA A 462 -32.16 16.20 3.13
CA ALA A 462 -32.90 15.85 4.35
C ALA A 462 -32.48 16.73 5.54
N ARG A 463 -31.17 16.97 5.71
CA ARG A 463 -30.63 17.92 6.70
C ARG A 463 -31.20 19.32 6.51
N ASP A 464 -31.36 19.74 5.27
CA ASP A 464 -31.88 21.06 4.90
C ASP A 464 -33.44 21.11 4.90
N GLY A 465 -34.10 20.02 5.30
CA GLY A 465 -35.54 19.96 5.57
C GLY A 465 -36.43 19.56 4.39
N GLN A 466 -35.88 19.01 3.31
CA GLN A 466 -36.68 18.57 2.16
C GLN A 466 -37.54 17.33 2.51
N PRO A 467 -38.88 17.37 2.35
CA PRO A 467 -39.77 16.31 2.83
C PRO A 467 -39.51 14.92 2.22
N GLU A 468 -39.26 14.85 0.91
CA GLU A 468 -39.01 13.57 0.23
C GLU A 468 -37.69 12.94 0.71
N ALA A 469 -36.66 13.76 0.91
CA ALA A 469 -35.36 13.32 1.42
C ALA A 469 -35.43 12.91 2.91
N LEU A 470 -36.22 13.62 3.72
CA LEU A 470 -36.48 13.26 5.12
C LEU A 470 -37.10 11.86 5.22
N ALA A 471 -38.06 11.54 4.36
CA ALA A 471 -38.68 10.21 4.34
C ALA A 471 -37.66 9.09 4.06
N VAL A 472 -36.67 9.34 3.19
CA VAL A 472 -35.58 8.40 2.94
C VAL A 472 -34.71 8.22 4.18
N ALA A 473 -34.28 9.32 4.79
CA ALA A 473 -33.41 9.27 5.97
C ALA A 473 -34.09 8.61 7.18
N ASP A 474 -35.39 8.85 7.37
CA ASP A 474 -36.20 8.18 8.40
C ASP A 474 -36.33 6.68 8.11
N GLY A 475 -36.56 6.31 6.85
CA GLY A 475 -36.63 4.91 6.42
C GLY A 475 -35.32 4.13 6.60
N LEU A 476 -34.18 4.80 6.46
CA LEU A 476 -32.86 4.22 6.71
C LEU A 476 -32.59 3.94 8.20
N GLY A 477 -33.30 4.61 9.12
CA GLY A 477 -33.14 4.38 10.55
C GLY A 477 -31.76 4.77 11.09
N LEU A 478 -31.20 5.90 10.66
CA LEU A 478 -29.84 6.34 10.99
C LEU A 478 -29.54 6.50 12.50
N GLY A 479 -30.56 6.53 13.36
CA GLY A 479 -30.40 6.81 14.79
C GLY A 479 -29.98 8.27 15.09
N LEU A 480 -29.89 9.11 14.07
CA LEU A 480 -29.51 10.52 14.12
C LEU A 480 -30.48 11.33 13.25
N PRO A 481 -31.16 12.36 13.81
CA PRO A 481 -31.98 13.26 13.00
C PRO A 481 -31.15 13.90 11.88
N PRO A 482 -31.64 13.98 10.63
CA PRO A 482 -30.85 14.51 9.51
C PRO A 482 -30.30 15.91 9.75
N ALA A 483 -31.06 16.79 10.42
CA ALA A 483 -30.64 18.14 10.81
C ALA A 483 -29.41 18.17 11.74
N ARG A 484 -29.04 17.03 12.34
CA ARG A 484 -27.86 16.87 13.19
C ARG A 484 -26.65 16.26 12.46
N ILE A 485 -26.76 15.96 11.17
CA ILE A 485 -25.64 15.48 10.36
C ILE A 485 -24.72 16.67 10.05
N ASP A 486 -23.47 16.55 10.47
CA ASP A 486 -22.46 17.59 10.30
C ASP A 486 -21.48 17.31 9.18
N THR A 487 -21.14 16.04 9.00
CA THR A 487 -20.17 15.57 8.02
C THR A 487 -20.68 14.27 7.42
N ILE A 488 -20.60 14.15 6.10
CA ILE A 488 -20.81 12.89 5.39
C ILE A 488 -19.49 12.53 4.71
N ILE A 489 -18.97 11.35 5.02
CA ILE A 489 -17.74 10.81 4.44
C ILE A 489 -18.11 9.64 3.56
N ARG A 490 -17.46 9.50 2.41
CA ARG A 490 -17.65 8.36 1.51
C ARG A 490 -16.36 7.56 1.40
N VAL A 491 -16.47 6.26 1.21
CA VAL A 491 -15.33 5.39 0.90
C VAL A 491 -15.77 4.25 0.00
N SER A 492 -14.87 3.77 -0.86
CA SER A 492 -15.07 2.56 -1.64
C SER A 492 -13.94 1.56 -1.39
N ALA A 493 -14.28 0.34 -1.03
CA ALA A 493 -13.34 -0.76 -0.84
C ALA A 493 -13.40 -1.73 -2.02
N THR A 494 -12.23 -2.21 -2.43
CA THR A 494 -12.08 -3.18 -3.52
C THR A 494 -11.32 -4.41 -3.04
N LEU A 495 -11.65 -5.59 -3.60
CA LEU A 495 -10.98 -6.84 -3.20
C LEU A 495 -9.69 -7.09 -3.99
N ASP A 496 -9.67 -6.71 -5.26
CA ASP A 496 -8.46 -6.74 -6.08
C ASP A 496 -7.80 -5.35 -6.03
N ASP A 497 -6.49 -5.28 -6.27
CA ASP A 497 -5.75 -4.02 -6.21
C ASP A 497 -6.05 -3.11 -7.42
N PHE A 498 -6.68 -1.97 -7.14
CA PHE A 498 -6.96 -0.91 -8.10
C PHE A 498 -6.25 0.41 -7.74
N SER A 499 -5.29 0.39 -6.80
CA SER A 499 -4.65 1.59 -6.25
C SER A 499 -4.10 2.51 -7.34
N ALA A 500 -3.47 1.94 -8.38
CA ALA A 500 -2.99 2.64 -9.56
C ALA A 500 -4.07 3.41 -10.35
N LEU A 501 -5.31 2.91 -10.42
CA LEU A 501 -6.40 3.59 -11.12
C LEU A 501 -7.16 4.54 -10.18
N ALA A 502 -7.29 4.17 -8.90
CA ALA A 502 -8.04 4.96 -7.92
C ALA A 502 -7.37 6.31 -7.59
N SER A 503 -6.04 6.36 -7.54
CA SER A 503 -5.29 7.60 -7.27
C SER A 503 -5.23 8.57 -8.48
N ALA A 504 -5.70 8.13 -9.65
CA ALA A 504 -5.57 8.81 -10.94
C ALA A 504 -6.69 9.80 -11.28
N GLN A 505 -7.44 10.32 -10.30
CA GLN A 505 -8.71 11.02 -10.56
C GLN A 505 -8.59 12.15 -11.59
N SER A 506 -7.58 13.02 -11.45
CA SER A 506 -7.40 14.15 -12.38
C SER A 506 -7.16 13.69 -13.82
N GLU A 507 -6.46 12.57 -14.01
CA GLU A 507 -6.23 12.02 -15.35
C GLU A 507 -7.50 11.38 -15.86
N LEU A 508 -8.15 10.52 -15.07
CA LEU A 508 -9.42 9.87 -15.45
C LEU A 508 -10.49 10.89 -15.89
N LYS A 509 -10.58 12.06 -15.23
CA LYS A 509 -11.45 13.16 -15.65
C LYS A 509 -11.02 13.79 -16.98
N ARG A 510 -9.74 14.16 -17.10
CA ARG A 510 -9.18 14.70 -18.37
C ARG A 510 -9.36 13.76 -19.55
N THR A 511 -9.47 12.46 -19.28
CA THR A 511 -9.67 11.40 -20.28
C THR A 511 -11.14 11.14 -20.64
N GLY A 512 -12.10 11.75 -19.93
CA GLY A 512 -13.52 11.47 -20.08
C GLY A 512 -13.95 10.06 -19.64
N LEU A 513 -13.09 9.31 -18.95
CA LEU A 513 -13.43 8.02 -18.33
C LEU A 513 -14.23 8.18 -17.05
N VAL A 514 -13.99 9.29 -16.33
CA VAL A 514 -14.80 9.74 -15.20
C VAL A 514 -15.42 11.06 -15.62
N PRO A 515 -16.76 11.23 -15.51
CA PRO A 515 -17.39 12.51 -15.79
C PRO A 515 -16.85 13.63 -14.87
N ASP A 516 -16.77 14.86 -15.39
CA ASP A 516 -16.19 15.99 -14.65
C ASP A 516 -17.00 16.35 -13.39
N ASP A 517 -18.30 16.13 -13.43
CA ASP A 517 -19.26 16.35 -12.34
C ASP A 517 -19.26 15.23 -11.28
N VAL A 518 -18.66 14.08 -11.56
CA VAL A 518 -18.58 12.98 -10.60
C VAL A 518 -17.43 13.21 -9.62
N GLU A 519 -17.76 13.32 -8.34
CA GLU A 519 -16.80 13.34 -7.24
C GLU A 519 -16.50 11.91 -6.80
N LEU A 520 -15.27 11.45 -7.01
CA LEU A 520 -14.84 10.14 -6.57
C LEU A 520 -14.60 10.14 -5.05
N PRO A 521 -15.11 9.15 -4.30
CA PRO A 521 -14.67 8.91 -2.94
C PRO A 521 -13.26 8.28 -2.95
N PRO A 522 -12.54 8.30 -1.82
CA PRO A 522 -11.37 7.46 -1.60
C PRO A 522 -11.70 6.01 -1.94
N THR A 523 -10.99 5.47 -2.92
CA THR A 523 -11.12 4.07 -3.36
C THR A 523 -9.83 3.33 -3.07
N MET A 524 -9.88 2.26 -2.29
CA MET A 524 -8.68 1.53 -1.85
C MET A 524 -8.91 0.03 -1.77
N GLY A 525 -7.82 -0.74 -1.76
CA GLY A 525 -7.89 -2.19 -1.54
C GLY A 525 -8.34 -2.50 -0.10
N ILE A 526 -8.98 -3.65 0.11
CA ILE A 526 -9.40 -4.06 1.46
C ILE A 526 -8.20 -4.25 2.41
N ALA A 527 -7.03 -4.64 1.88
CA ALA A 527 -5.79 -4.73 2.65
C ALA A 527 -5.27 -3.34 3.06
N ASP A 528 -5.37 -2.34 2.19
CA ASP A 528 -5.02 -0.96 2.53
C ASP A 528 -5.99 -0.39 3.55
N LEU A 529 -7.30 -0.63 3.42
CA LEU A 529 -8.29 -0.20 4.41
C LEU A 529 -8.03 -0.83 5.79
N CYS A 530 -7.67 -2.13 5.83
CA CYS A 530 -7.22 -2.80 7.06
C CYS A 530 -5.98 -2.09 7.63
N THR A 531 -5.03 -1.72 6.78
CA THR A 531 -3.80 -1.02 7.21
C THR A 531 -4.10 0.37 7.74
N CYS A 532 -4.95 1.16 7.05
CA CYS A 532 -5.37 2.49 7.47
C CYS A 532 -6.08 2.43 8.82
N ALA A 533 -7.04 1.52 8.99
CA ALA A 533 -7.76 1.33 10.26
C ALA A 533 -6.83 0.83 11.38
N HIS A 534 -5.88 -0.04 11.04
CA HIS A 534 -4.90 -0.50 12.01
C HIS A 534 -3.98 0.66 12.42
N ILE A 535 -3.38 1.42 11.51
CA ILE A 535 -2.46 2.53 11.84
C ILE A 535 -3.19 3.70 12.52
N LEU A 536 -4.36 4.07 12.01
CA LEU A 536 -5.21 5.12 12.55
C LEU A 536 -6.28 4.51 13.45
N ASP A 537 -5.83 3.93 14.57
CA ASP A 537 -6.68 3.21 15.54
C ASP A 537 -7.56 4.11 16.42
N ASP A 538 -7.65 5.40 16.09
CA ASP A 538 -8.56 6.36 16.70
C ASP A 538 -9.63 6.81 15.70
N PRO A 539 -10.92 6.86 16.10
CA PRO A 539 -12.00 7.31 15.23
C PRO A 539 -11.77 8.66 14.56
N LEU A 540 -11.22 9.65 15.27
CA LEU A 540 -11.01 10.99 14.71
C LEU A 540 -9.92 10.98 13.66
N TYR A 541 -8.81 10.27 13.90
CA TYR A 541 -7.74 10.17 12.91
C TYR A 541 -8.19 9.41 11.66
N PHE A 542 -8.94 8.32 11.83
CA PHE A 542 -9.46 7.53 10.71
C PHE A 542 -10.47 8.32 9.86
N LEU A 543 -11.46 8.95 10.50
CA LEU A 543 -12.46 9.77 9.80
C LEU A 543 -11.82 11.01 9.16
N HIS A 544 -10.89 11.67 9.85
CA HIS A 544 -10.18 12.82 9.31
C HIS A 544 -9.32 12.43 8.09
N TYR A 545 -8.64 11.29 8.14
CA TYR A 545 -7.88 10.78 7.00
C TYR A 545 -8.77 10.60 5.77
N LEU A 546 -9.89 9.86 5.89
CA LEU A 546 -10.80 9.62 4.76
C LEU A 546 -11.34 10.93 4.17
N ALA A 547 -11.75 11.87 5.02
CA ALA A 547 -12.23 13.19 4.59
C ALA A 547 -11.14 14.00 3.87
N LYS A 548 -9.91 14.00 4.40
CA LYS A 548 -8.76 14.65 3.76
C LYS A 548 -8.39 14.00 2.45
N ARG A 549 -8.43 12.67 2.37
CA ARG A 549 -8.07 11.93 1.17
C ARG A 549 -9.01 12.27 0.00
N GLU A 550 -10.32 12.35 0.25
CA GLU A 550 -11.32 12.76 -0.75
C GLU A 550 -11.03 14.16 -1.30
N ARG A 551 -10.71 15.11 -0.41
CA ARG A 551 -10.33 16.47 -0.79
C ARG A 551 -9.04 16.49 -1.61
N PHE A 552 -8.04 15.75 -1.17
CA PHE A 552 -6.69 15.78 -1.71
C PHE A 552 -6.63 15.19 -3.13
N GLN A 553 -7.30 14.06 -3.38
CA GLN A 553 -7.34 13.42 -4.71
C GLN A 553 -8.05 14.28 -5.77
N GLY A 554 -8.99 15.14 -5.37
CA GLY A 554 -9.71 16.03 -6.28
C GLY A 554 -8.89 17.23 -6.77
N LYS A 555 -7.87 17.64 -6.00
CA LYS A 555 -7.13 18.88 -6.23
C LYS A 555 -5.78 18.71 -6.90
N VAL A 556 -5.17 17.53 -6.82
CA VAL A 556 -3.78 17.37 -7.20
C VAL A 556 -3.54 16.16 -8.10
N PRO A 557 -2.90 16.32 -9.27
CA PRO A 557 -2.42 15.19 -10.07
C PRO A 557 -1.17 14.60 -9.40
N ILE A 558 -1.39 13.71 -8.44
CA ILE A 558 -0.34 13.06 -7.66
C ILE A 558 -0.16 11.60 -8.07
N PHE A 559 1.08 11.17 -8.07
CA PHE A 559 1.46 9.77 -8.15
C PHE A 559 1.83 9.26 -6.75
N GLY A 560 1.12 8.25 -6.25
CA GLY A 560 1.35 7.55 -4.98
C GLY A 560 0.33 6.42 -4.76
N ASP A 561 0.71 5.39 -3.98
CA ASP A 561 -0.21 4.36 -3.49
C ASP A 561 -0.90 4.79 -2.18
N GLU A 562 -1.88 4.03 -1.69
CA GLU A 562 -2.63 4.37 -0.46
C GLU A 562 -1.72 4.52 0.76
N LEU A 563 -0.66 3.72 0.86
CA LEU A 563 0.26 3.73 1.99
C LEU A 563 1.17 4.96 1.97
N ASP A 564 1.51 5.48 0.79
CA ASP A 564 2.21 6.76 0.65
C ASP A 564 1.31 7.94 1.06
N TYR A 565 0.01 7.92 0.74
CA TYR A 565 -0.93 8.92 1.24
C TYR A 565 -1.08 8.83 2.76
N LEU A 566 -1.19 7.62 3.31
CA LEU A 566 -1.25 7.41 4.75
C LEU A 566 0.03 7.93 5.42
N GLY A 567 1.22 7.56 4.92
CA GLY A 567 2.50 8.06 5.41
C GLY A 567 2.59 9.60 5.37
N THR A 568 2.09 10.20 4.30
CA THR A 568 2.01 11.67 4.16
C THR A 568 1.05 12.28 5.19
N TYR A 569 -0.10 11.65 5.43
CA TYR A 569 -1.03 12.07 6.47
C TYR A 569 -0.40 12.00 7.87
N LEU A 570 0.36 10.95 8.17
CA LEU A 570 1.04 10.84 9.47
C LEU A 570 2.02 11.99 9.70
N VAL A 571 2.69 12.45 8.63
CA VAL A 571 3.71 13.50 8.72
C VAL A 571 3.13 14.90 8.66
N CYS A 572 2.08 15.15 7.86
CA CYS A 572 1.60 16.51 7.61
C CYS A 572 0.08 16.64 7.40
N GLY A 573 -0.71 15.63 7.75
CA GLY A 573 -2.17 15.70 7.67
C GLY A 573 -2.74 15.85 6.25
N LEU A 574 -1.94 15.58 5.21
CA LEU A 574 -2.23 15.91 3.80
C LEU A 574 -2.43 17.42 3.54
N GLU A 575 -1.89 18.29 4.40
CA GLU A 575 -1.93 19.75 4.23
C GLU A 575 -0.68 20.23 3.48
N LEU A 576 -0.80 20.34 2.15
CA LEU A 576 0.29 20.73 1.24
C LEU A 576 -0.17 21.90 0.35
N PRO A 577 -0.16 23.14 0.86
CA PRO A 577 -0.80 24.29 0.21
C PRO A 577 -0.17 24.64 -1.15
N GLU A 578 1.14 24.48 -1.33
CA GLU A 578 1.81 24.74 -2.60
C GLU A 578 1.34 23.79 -3.71
N ILE A 579 1.08 22.55 -3.31
CA ILE A 579 0.62 21.49 -4.18
C ILE A 579 -0.88 21.68 -4.50
N GLU A 580 -1.70 22.00 -3.50
CA GLU A 580 -3.12 22.35 -3.70
C GLU A 580 -3.30 23.62 -4.55
N ALA A 581 -2.40 24.59 -4.44
CA ALA A 581 -2.39 25.80 -5.26
C ALA A 581 -1.89 25.55 -6.71
N GLY A 582 -1.47 24.33 -7.04
CA GLY A 582 -0.96 23.97 -8.37
C GLY A 582 0.40 24.57 -8.72
N THR A 583 1.10 25.16 -7.74
CA THR A 583 2.43 25.77 -7.95
C THR A 583 3.54 24.73 -8.08
N HIS A 584 3.31 23.53 -7.55
CA HIS A 584 4.25 22.41 -7.58
C HIS A 584 3.55 21.13 -8.00
N LYS A 585 4.31 20.21 -8.61
CA LYS A 585 3.88 18.81 -8.79
C LYS A 585 4.70 17.92 -7.86
N GLY A 586 4.03 17.07 -7.10
CA GLY A 586 4.65 16.13 -6.16
C GLY A 586 4.57 14.70 -6.69
N ILE A 587 5.68 13.96 -6.60
CA ILE A 587 5.67 12.50 -6.60
C ILE A 587 5.82 12.07 -5.14
N PHE A 588 4.84 11.33 -4.64
CA PHE A 588 4.83 10.81 -3.29
C PHE A 588 5.26 9.35 -3.40
N SER A 589 6.51 9.09 -3.02
CA SER A 589 7.06 7.75 -3.08
C SER A 589 7.97 7.52 -1.88
N GLY A 590 7.73 6.42 -1.16
CA GLY A 590 8.50 6.06 0.02
C GLY A 590 8.14 6.87 1.26
N MET A 591 6.98 7.52 1.27
CA MET A 591 6.35 8.09 2.48
C MET A 591 5.83 6.96 3.38
N SER A 592 5.53 5.79 2.80
CA SER A 592 5.15 4.56 3.53
C SER A 592 6.29 3.91 4.34
N GLN A 593 7.56 4.35 4.22
CA GLN A 593 8.72 3.68 4.83
C GLN A 593 8.63 3.41 6.34
N ALA A 594 7.95 4.28 7.12
CA ALA A 594 7.75 4.05 8.55
C ALA A 594 6.75 2.91 8.80
N ILE A 595 5.71 2.83 7.96
CA ILE A 595 4.68 1.80 7.97
C ILE A 595 5.29 0.46 7.53
N ASP A 596 6.06 0.46 6.43
CA ASP A 596 6.76 -0.73 5.94
C ASP A 596 7.68 -1.33 6.99
N ARG A 597 8.50 -0.49 7.65
CA ARG A 597 9.38 -0.95 8.73
C ARG A 597 8.62 -1.58 9.88
N TYR A 598 7.45 -1.03 10.23
CA TYR A 598 6.61 -1.56 11.29
C TYR A 598 6.03 -2.93 10.92
N TYR A 599 5.44 -3.09 9.74
CA TYR A 599 4.85 -4.37 9.31
C TYR A 599 5.90 -5.44 9.02
N VAL A 600 7.02 -5.09 8.36
CA VAL A 600 8.13 -6.02 8.15
C VAL A 600 8.70 -6.48 9.50
N GLY A 601 8.84 -5.57 10.47
CA GLY A 601 9.26 -5.90 11.83
C GLY A 601 8.34 -6.91 12.49
N ARG A 602 7.03 -6.63 12.48
CA ARG A 602 6.02 -7.53 13.02
C ARG A 602 6.06 -8.92 12.40
N GLY A 603 6.19 -9.01 11.08
CA GLY A 603 6.25 -10.28 10.34
C GLY A 603 7.46 -11.16 10.68
N ILE A 604 8.55 -10.56 11.18
CA ILE A 604 9.73 -11.31 11.67
C ILE A 604 9.75 -11.46 13.20
N GLY A 605 8.62 -11.21 13.87
CA GLY A 605 8.47 -11.33 15.33
C GLY A 605 9.18 -10.23 16.11
N ARG A 606 9.35 -9.04 15.52
CA ARG A 606 9.91 -7.86 16.20
C ARG A 606 8.88 -6.78 16.39
N ASP A 607 8.71 -6.36 17.64
CA ASP A 607 7.86 -5.24 17.98
C ASP A 607 8.63 -3.92 17.80
N GLY A 608 8.19 -3.11 16.83
CA GLY A 608 8.63 -1.72 16.66
C GLY A 608 7.53 -0.75 17.10
N PRO A 609 7.85 0.54 17.32
CA PRO A 609 6.83 1.54 17.59
C PRO A 609 5.90 1.65 16.38
N LYS A 610 4.60 1.51 16.63
CA LYS A 610 3.56 1.72 15.62
C LYS A 610 3.59 3.19 15.15
N PRO A 611 3.67 3.45 13.84
CA PRO A 611 3.58 4.81 13.31
C PRO A 611 2.27 5.48 13.74
N ARG A 612 2.34 6.76 14.11
CA ARG A 612 1.19 7.56 14.54
C ARG A 612 1.22 8.93 13.88
N PRO A 613 0.07 9.59 13.73
CA PRO A 613 0.04 10.98 13.29
C PRO A 613 0.90 11.86 14.20
N ALA A 614 1.69 12.76 13.61
CA ALA A 614 2.55 13.70 14.30
C ALA A 614 1.72 14.84 14.92
N VAL A 615 0.91 14.53 15.91
CA VAL A 615 0.04 15.49 16.63
C VAL A 615 0.72 15.88 17.94
N GLU A 616 0.72 17.18 18.26
CA GLU A 616 1.22 17.70 19.53
C GLU A 616 0.52 17.02 20.73
N PRO A 617 1.24 16.64 21.80
CA PRO A 617 0.65 15.94 22.95
C PRO A 617 -0.58 16.65 23.56
N TYR A 618 -0.55 17.98 23.63
CA TYR A 618 -1.68 18.77 24.12
C TYR A 618 -2.94 18.62 23.24
N ILE A 619 -2.78 18.68 21.92
CA ILE A 619 -3.87 18.47 20.96
C ILE A 619 -4.41 17.05 21.08
N ALA A 620 -3.55 16.05 21.18
CA ALA A 620 -3.97 14.66 21.42
C ALA A 620 -4.80 14.53 22.71
N ALA A 621 -4.42 15.22 23.79
CA ALA A 621 -5.17 15.23 25.05
C ALA A 621 -6.56 15.88 24.91
N ILE A 622 -6.71 16.91 24.08
CA ILE A 622 -8.03 17.49 23.76
C ILE A 622 -8.92 16.47 23.04
N LEU A 623 -8.39 15.81 22.00
CA LEU A 623 -9.11 14.80 21.23
C LEU A 623 -9.56 13.63 22.11
N ASP A 624 -8.67 13.13 22.96
CA ASP A 624 -8.96 12.08 23.95
C ASP A 624 -10.05 12.49 24.94
N ARG A 625 -10.03 13.75 25.41
CA ARG A 625 -11.05 14.28 26.31
C ARG A 625 -12.41 14.45 25.63
N LEU A 626 -12.44 14.93 24.38
CA LEU A 626 -13.66 15.03 23.58
C LEU A 626 -14.33 13.66 23.42
N ARG A 627 -13.54 12.64 23.06
CA ARG A 627 -13.99 11.25 22.88
C ARG A 627 -14.46 10.63 24.19
N SER A 628 -13.67 10.72 25.26
CA SER A 628 -13.97 10.08 26.56
C SER A 628 -15.18 10.67 27.28
N ARG A 629 -15.46 11.97 27.11
CA ARG A 629 -16.68 12.60 27.64
C ARG A 629 -17.92 12.24 26.84
N GLY A 630 -17.77 11.81 25.58
CA GLY A 630 -18.89 11.61 24.67
C GLY A 630 -19.69 12.90 24.45
N THR A 631 -19.03 14.07 24.51
CA THR A 631 -19.71 15.36 24.35
C THR A 631 -20.46 15.37 23.01
N PRO A 632 -21.73 15.80 22.94
CA PRO A 632 -22.42 15.90 21.67
C PRO A 632 -21.60 16.71 20.66
N SER A 633 -21.45 16.22 19.43
CA SER A 633 -20.59 16.85 18.40
C SER A 633 -19.08 16.70 18.62
N TRP A 634 -18.62 15.76 19.43
CA TRP A 634 -17.19 15.49 19.62
C TRP A 634 -16.48 15.14 18.31
N THR A 635 -17.17 14.49 17.37
CA THR A 635 -16.62 14.24 16.02
C THR A 635 -16.48 15.54 15.24
N THR A 636 -17.50 16.41 15.26
CA THR A 636 -17.44 17.73 14.61
C THR A 636 -16.29 18.58 15.15
N MET A 637 -16.16 18.66 16.48
CA MET A 637 -15.10 19.41 17.15
C MET A 637 -13.72 18.82 16.87
N GLY A 638 -13.57 17.49 16.97
CA GLY A 638 -12.30 16.81 16.73
C GLY A 638 -11.83 16.94 15.28
N LEU A 639 -12.73 16.77 14.31
CA LEU A 639 -12.42 16.98 12.89
C LEU A 639 -12.06 18.44 12.58
N ALA A 640 -12.77 19.41 13.16
CA ALA A 640 -12.45 20.83 12.99
C ALA A 640 -11.10 21.20 13.64
N LEU A 641 -10.78 20.61 14.80
CA LEU A 641 -9.49 20.81 15.45
C LEU A 641 -8.35 20.24 14.60
N LEU A 642 -8.51 19.03 14.04
CA LEU A 642 -7.52 18.43 13.13
C LEU A 642 -7.41 19.17 11.79
N ASP A 643 -8.46 19.85 11.34
CA ASP A 643 -8.41 20.75 10.18
C ASP A 643 -7.64 22.05 10.50
N ALA A 644 -7.80 22.58 11.71
CA ALA A 644 -7.14 23.81 12.17
C ALA A 644 -5.69 23.56 12.58
N ILE A 645 -5.39 22.40 13.16
CA ILE A 645 -4.06 21.99 13.63
C ILE A 645 -3.81 20.57 13.13
N PRO A 646 -3.43 20.43 11.85
CA PRO A 646 -3.19 19.13 11.25
C PRO A 646 -1.97 18.43 11.89
N PRO A 647 -1.87 17.10 11.77
CA PRO A 647 -0.61 16.40 12.03
C PRO A 647 0.55 17.09 11.32
N GLY A 648 1.69 17.24 11.99
CA GLY A 648 2.87 17.91 11.47
C GLY A 648 2.81 19.43 11.43
N SER A 649 1.83 20.05 12.10
CA SER A 649 1.84 21.49 12.34
C SER A 649 3.05 21.86 13.22
N ASP A 650 3.72 22.96 12.88
CA ASP A 650 4.80 23.53 13.68
C ASP A 650 4.26 24.46 14.80
N GLU A 651 2.93 24.53 14.99
CA GLU A 651 2.31 25.29 16.07
C GLU A 651 2.61 24.65 17.43
N CYS A 652 3.30 25.37 18.33
CA CYS A 652 3.47 24.99 19.74
C CYS A 652 2.28 25.53 20.57
N VAL A 653 1.12 24.90 20.46
CA VAL A 653 -0.12 25.42 21.07
C VAL A 653 -0.05 25.40 22.59
N GLU A 654 0.57 24.39 23.19
CA GLU A 654 0.70 24.30 24.65
C GLU A 654 1.57 25.44 25.19
N GLU A 655 2.75 25.67 24.61
CA GLU A 655 3.67 26.74 25.01
C GLU A 655 3.00 28.12 24.87
N ALA A 656 2.32 28.36 23.73
CA ALA A 656 1.60 29.61 23.50
C ALA A 656 0.45 29.82 24.49
N LEU A 657 -0.20 28.75 24.94
CA LEU A 657 -1.25 28.83 25.97
C LEU A 657 -0.70 29.04 27.37
N GLU A 658 0.50 28.54 27.68
CA GLU A 658 1.19 28.82 28.95
C GLU A 658 1.57 30.30 29.04
N GLU A 659 2.15 30.87 27.97
CA GLU A 659 2.44 32.31 27.90
C GLU A 659 1.17 33.15 28.03
N LEU A 660 0.07 32.74 27.38
CA LEU A 660 -1.22 33.40 27.48
C LEU A 660 -1.80 33.30 28.91
N ALA A 661 -1.59 32.19 29.60
CA ALA A 661 -2.04 32.00 30.97
C ALA A 661 -1.33 32.93 31.96
N GLU A 662 -0.03 33.09 31.81
CA GLU A 662 0.76 34.05 32.61
C GLU A 662 0.25 35.48 32.40
N GLN A 663 0.01 35.88 31.15
CA GLN A 663 -0.52 37.21 30.82
C GLN A 663 -1.91 37.47 31.44
N VAL A 664 -2.82 36.49 31.33
CA VAL A 664 -4.18 36.59 31.90
C VAL A 664 -4.12 36.62 33.44
N SER A 665 -3.19 35.89 34.05
CA SER A 665 -2.96 35.89 35.50
C SER A 665 -2.41 37.22 36.02
N ASP A 666 -1.47 37.83 35.30
CA ASP A 666 -0.77 39.05 35.74
C ASP A 666 -1.59 40.34 35.52
N ILE A 667 -2.32 40.43 34.41
CA ILE A 667 -2.99 41.66 33.96
C ILE A 667 -4.49 41.64 34.25
N GLY A 668 -5.08 40.45 34.46
CA GLY A 668 -6.52 40.25 34.43
C GLY A 668 -7.06 40.30 32.99
N PRO A 669 -8.36 40.04 32.75
CA PRO A 669 -8.94 40.06 31.42
C PRO A 669 -8.98 41.49 30.88
N ASP A 670 -8.06 41.80 29.99
CA ASP A 670 -7.99 43.05 29.24
C ASP A 670 -9.12 43.09 28.19
N PRO A 671 -9.99 44.12 28.15
CA PRO A 671 -10.99 44.29 27.10
C PRO A 671 -10.38 44.44 25.69
N ASP A 672 -9.14 44.94 25.59
CA ASP A 672 -8.46 45.26 24.33
C ASP A 672 -7.46 44.17 23.89
N ARG A 673 -7.18 43.19 24.76
CA ARG A 673 -6.37 41.99 24.43
C ARG A 673 -7.17 40.74 24.77
N PRO A 674 -7.81 40.10 23.77
CA PRO A 674 -8.54 38.88 24.03
C PRO A 674 -7.57 37.84 24.57
N GLY A 675 -7.86 37.29 25.76
CA GLY A 675 -7.13 36.16 26.34
C GLY A 675 -7.35 34.89 25.51
N ALA A 676 -7.00 34.93 24.23
CA ALA A 676 -7.33 33.94 23.23
C ALA A 676 -6.18 33.71 22.25
N LEU A 677 -5.93 32.45 21.95
CA LEU A 677 -5.04 32.00 20.90
C LEU A 677 -5.89 31.49 19.73
N VAL A 678 -5.54 31.88 18.50
CA VAL A 678 -6.23 31.45 17.28
C VAL A 678 -5.24 30.65 16.43
N ALA A 679 -5.59 29.41 16.12
CA ALA A 679 -4.79 28.47 15.35
C ALA A 679 -5.47 28.16 14.01
N ARG A 680 -4.68 28.01 12.94
CA ARG A 680 -5.21 27.83 11.59
C ARG A 680 -4.26 27.04 10.68
N GLY A 681 -4.80 25.98 10.09
CA GLY A 681 -4.07 25.13 9.16
C GLY A 681 -3.77 25.83 7.82
N ALA A 682 -2.75 25.34 7.13
CA ALA A 682 -2.20 25.98 5.94
C ALA A 682 -3.20 26.09 4.77
N CYS A 683 -4.09 25.10 4.57
CA CYS A 683 -5.15 25.18 3.57
C CYS A 683 -6.41 25.91 4.08
N GLY A 684 -6.43 26.32 5.35
CA GLY A 684 -7.37 27.30 5.89
C GLY A 684 -8.84 26.90 5.99
N ASN A 685 -9.14 25.60 6.13
CA ASN A 685 -10.50 25.06 6.08
C ASN A 685 -11.27 25.14 7.40
N ALA A 686 -10.57 25.23 8.53
CA ALA A 686 -11.15 25.46 9.84
C ALA A 686 -10.23 26.37 10.66
N VAL A 687 -10.78 26.93 11.73
CA VAL A 687 -10.04 27.72 12.72
C VAL A 687 -10.33 27.16 14.11
N ALA A 688 -9.31 27.15 14.97
CA ALA A 688 -9.44 26.77 16.37
C ALA A 688 -9.17 27.98 17.25
N VAL A 689 -10.05 28.22 18.22
CA VAL A 689 -9.91 29.30 19.21
C VAL A 689 -9.72 28.68 20.58
N PHE A 690 -8.70 29.13 21.29
CA PHE A 690 -8.39 28.71 22.66
C PHE A 690 -8.45 29.90 23.58
N HIS A 691 -9.47 29.96 24.45
CA HIS A 691 -9.67 31.03 25.40
C HIS A 691 -9.15 30.64 26.79
N VAL A 692 -8.31 31.48 27.39
CA VAL A 692 -7.87 31.33 28.78
C VAL A 692 -8.63 32.31 29.67
N PHE A 693 -9.18 31.82 30.78
CA PHE A 693 -9.99 32.63 31.69
C PHE A 693 -9.79 32.21 33.16
N PRO A 694 -9.89 33.15 34.12
CA PRO A 694 -9.96 32.81 35.54
C PRO A 694 -11.39 32.41 35.93
N ARG A 695 -11.55 31.68 37.04
CA ARG A 695 -12.85 31.24 37.55
C ARG A 695 -13.85 32.38 37.78
N ALA A 696 -13.37 33.60 38.06
CA ALA A 696 -14.21 34.77 38.22
C ALA A 696 -15.07 35.12 36.98
N HIS A 697 -14.66 34.66 35.78
CA HIS A 697 -15.37 34.90 34.51
C HIS A 697 -16.02 33.64 33.93
N GLU A 698 -16.25 32.63 34.77
CA GLU A 698 -16.88 31.39 34.32
C GLU A 698 -18.31 31.59 33.79
N GLU A 699 -19.07 32.56 34.32
CA GLU A 699 -20.44 32.84 33.87
C GLU A 699 -20.50 33.40 32.43
N ASP A 700 -19.49 34.17 32.00
CA ASP A 700 -19.45 34.83 30.68
C ASP A 700 -18.67 34.02 29.63
N VAL A 701 -18.11 32.86 29.99
CA VAL A 701 -17.11 32.16 29.16
C VAL A 701 -17.67 31.73 27.80
N LEU A 702 -18.92 31.26 27.75
CA LEU A 702 -19.55 30.81 26.52
C LEU A 702 -19.81 31.95 25.55
N ASP A 703 -20.30 33.09 26.05
CA ASP A 703 -20.54 34.29 25.24
C ASP A 703 -19.22 34.85 24.69
N ARG A 704 -18.15 34.83 25.51
CA ARG A 704 -16.80 35.18 25.05
C ARG A 704 -16.28 34.22 23.99
N MET A 705 -16.46 32.91 24.16
CA MET A 705 -16.05 31.92 23.14
C MET A 705 -16.75 32.17 21.79
N VAL A 706 -18.03 32.53 21.79
CA VAL A 706 -18.78 32.85 20.57
C VAL A 706 -18.22 34.10 19.91
N LEU A 707 -18.02 35.19 20.67
CA LEU A 707 -17.47 36.44 20.15
C LEU A 707 -16.09 36.23 19.50
N LEU A 708 -15.19 35.54 20.19
CA LEU A 708 -13.85 35.25 19.69
C LEU A 708 -13.87 34.35 18.45
N ALA A 709 -14.80 33.41 18.40
CA ALA A 709 -14.97 32.52 17.26
C ALA A 709 -15.52 33.26 16.04
N ASP A 710 -16.47 34.19 16.21
CA ASP A 710 -17.01 35.01 15.12
C ASP A 710 -15.91 35.88 14.51
N ASP A 711 -15.11 36.56 15.34
CA ASP A 711 -13.96 37.34 14.90
C ASP A 711 -12.93 36.47 14.14
N ALA A 712 -12.60 35.30 14.69
CA ALA A 712 -11.65 34.37 14.07
C ALA A 712 -12.16 33.82 12.74
N MET A 713 -13.46 33.49 12.64
CA MET A 713 -14.10 33.02 11.41
C MET A 713 -14.13 34.09 10.32
N GLU A 714 -14.43 35.35 10.68
CA GLU A 714 -14.42 36.47 9.74
C GLU A 714 -13.02 36.71 9.18
N GLN A 715 -12.00 36.76 10.05
CA GLN A 715 -10.61 36.93 9.65
C GLN A 715 -10.12 35.76 8.80
N ALA A 716 -10.46 34.53 9.18
CA ALA A 716 -10.04 33.33 8.47
C ALA A 716 -10.85 33.08 7.19
N LYS A 717 -12.00 33.74 7.00
CA LYS A 717 -12.95 33.47 5.91
C LYS A 717 -13.38 32.00 5.85
N THR A 718 -13.59 31.40 7.02
CA THR A 718 -14.12 30.02 7.15
C THR A 718 -15.40 30.02 7.97
N ARG A 719 -16.25 29.02 7.72
CA ARG A 719 -17.49 28.78 8.50
C ARG A 719 -17.36 27.64 9.50
N ARG A 720 -16.18 27.03 9.60
CA ARG A 720 -15.90 25.94 10.53
C ARG A 720 -14.95 26.44 11.61
N CYS A 721 -15.48 26.61 12.82
CA CYS A 721 -14.70 26.97 13.99
C CYS A 721 -14.93 25.98 15.12
N VAL A 722 -13.89 25.72 15.89
CA VAL A 722 -14.00 25.03 17.18
C VAL A 722 -13.39 25.93 18.24
N ALA A 723 -14.10 26.12 19.35
CA ALA A 723 -13.63 26.92 20.47
C ALA A 723 -13.42 26.02 21.71
N PHE A 724 -12.31 26.23 22.39
CA PHE A 724 -11.97 25.60 23.67
C PHE A 724 -11.72 26.70 24.69
N ALA A 725 -12.20 26.53 25.91
CA ALA A 725 -11.84 27.42 27.02
C ALA A 725 -11.14 26.63 28.13
N ARG A 726 -9.98 27.12 28.58
CA ARG A 726 -9.16 26.54 29.65
C ARG A 726 -9.15 27.50 30.83
N MET A 727 -9.47 26.97 32.02
CA MET A 727 -9.56 27.74 33.25
C MET A 727 -8.21 27.73 33.97
N LEU A 728 -7.73 28.89 34.40
CA LEU A 728 -6.44 29.03 35.11
C LEU A 728 -6.34 28.10 36.33
N GLU A 729 -7.41 28.01 37.12
CA GLU A 729 -7.47 27.21 38.34
C GLU A 729 -7.64 25.70 38.07
N ARG A 730 -7.83 25.29 36.81
CA ARG A 730 -7.99 23.89 36.37
C ARG A 730 -7.07 23.56 35.19
N TRP A 731 -5.82 24.01 35.26
CA TRP A 731 -4.80 23.75 34.24
C TRP A 731 -4.44 22.26 34.09
N ASP A 732 -4.82 21.42 35.07
CA ASP A 732 -4.72 19.95 35.01
C ASP A 732 -5.53 19.33 33.85
N LEU A 733 -6.52 20.07 33.34
CA LEU A 733 -7.36 19.65 32.24
C LEU A 733 -6.94 20.37 30.95
N PRO A 734 -7.02 19.70 29.78
CA PRO A 734 -6.70 20.36 28.52
C PRO A 734 -7.73 21.45 28.18
N TYR A 735 -8.99 21.29 28.60
CA TYR A 735 -10.03 22.33 28.54
C TYR A 735 -11.14 22.10 29.58
N ALA A 736 -11.82 23.19 29.97
CA ALA A 736 -13.03 23.20 30.79
C ALA A 736 -14.29 23.12 29.92
N TYR A 737 -14.37 23.97 28.89
CA TYR A 737 -15.48 24.09 27.95
C TYR A 737 -15.01 23.88 26.51
N ALA A 738 -15.86 23.30 25.67
CA ALA A 738 -15.63 23.10 24.24
C ALA A 738 -16.94 23.27 23.48
N ALA A 739 -16.90 23.95 22.33
CA ALA A 739 -18.08 24.17 21.49
C ALA A 739 -17.71 24.17 20.00
N PRO A 740 -18.48 23.47 19.14
CA PRO A 740 -18.43 23.73 17.71
C PRO A 740 -19.14 25.05 17.44
N ILE A 741 -18.46 25.99 16.77
CA ILE A 741 -19.05 27.28 16.40
C ILE A 741 -19.28 27.27 14.88
N ARG A 742 -20.53 27.47 14.48
CA ARG A 742 -20.98 27.51 13.09
C ARG A 742 -21.80 28.77 12.85
N VAL A 743 -21.57 29.41 11.71
CA VAL A 743 -22.48 30.43 11.21
C VAL A 743 -23.74 29.73 10.65
N PRO A 744 -24.97 30.08 11.09
CA PRO A 744 -26.19 29.57 10.48
C PRO A 744 -26.19 29.83 8.97
N VAL A 745 -26.68 28.88 8.18
CA VAL A 745 -26.98 29.13 6.77
C VAL A 745 -28.09 30.19 6.75
N GLU A 746 -27.85 31.37 6.17
CA GLU A 746 -28.95 32.27 5.86
C GLU A 746 -29.98 31.45 5.05
N PRO A 747 -31.26 31.40 5.46
CA PRO A 747 -32.27 30.70 4.67
C PRO A 747 -32.18 31.29 3.26
N SER A 748 -31.94 30.43 2.27
CA SER A 748 -31.78 30.83 0.87
C SER A 748 -32.90 31.80 0.53
N GLY A 749 -32.56 33.09 0.44
CA GLY A 749 -33.50 34.13 0.13
C GLY A 749 -34.15 33.76 -1.20
N ALA A 750 -35.46 33.55 -1.17
CA ALA A 750 -36.26 33.54 -2.38
C ALA A 750 -35.93 34.82 -3.15
N ALA A 751 -35.27 34.67 -4.31
CA ALA A 751 -34.95 35.81 -5.16
C ALA A 751 -35.00 35.39 -6.63
N GLY A 752 -36.09 35.84 -7.28
CA GLY A 752 -36.10 36.37 -8.65
C GLY A 752 -36.34 35.38 -9.77
#